data_AF-A0A8T8WUG3-F1
#
_entry.id   AF-A0A8T8WUG3-F1
#
_cell.length_a   1.000
_cell.length_b   1.000
_cell.length_c   1.000
_cell.angle_alpha   90.00
_cell.angle_beta   90.00
_cell.angle_gamma   90.00
#
_symmetry.space_group_name_H-M   'P 1'
#
loop_
_entity.id
_entity.type
_entity.pdbx_description
1 polymer ?
#
loop_
_entity_poly.entity_id
_entity_poly.type
_entity_poly.pdbx_seq_one_letter_code
_entity_poly.pdbx_strand_id
1 'polypeptide(L)'
;MTQSQEKYDIVIVGAGPVGILLSLCMSRWGYKVKHIDNRPVPTATGRADGIQPRSTEILRNLGLKRQIMAYEPAKVYDVAFWDPLPGDQGIHRTGSWPSCPRFIDTRYPFTTLVHQGKIERVFLDEIQKAGTTVDRPWTIVGFKNDGLDETYPVEVQLKCIDTNVIKTVRSKYLFSGEGARSFVRQELGIQIHHKDPISYVWGVMDGVVRTNFPDIETKCTIHSDAGSIMVIPREDNMVRLYVQIASSTDPDFNPRKTATAEEVQETAKKILKPYWVEWDRVEWYSVYPIGQGISERYTLDERVFMGGDACHTHSPKAGQGMNTAFHDALNMAWKIHAVESGLAKREILKTYESERKDIAETLLSFDNKYAALFSKRRPTAGEVGEASHNAAAANAEEDPFVKTFKESCEFTSGYGVAYKSNVFTWDETHPAQSPLFNIPGVKLTPGRAFTPSTVTRLADANFVELEQEIPANGAFRIFVFAGKQAKTNKAIADFAANLEKERSFLSVYRRSDIADVSFFERHLPHSKLFSLCVIYADEKNKVDMAAVPKILRDYHHHIYADDLPDVRVPHAKFAAHEKLGFDPEVGGVVVTRPDSHIACTVQLVEGSGTVDALNAFFGAFTTKPLGQDQQASRLVNELRPKDTEEEPYYYTFKVQCTGCREVHPNPVSFTRFDDQEQHEIPGSRGEANFVWKCKLCQKTHSASIIAGPKAYEANDKRTGQKVIDIDCRGLEFTEFKADGEWLAKGVESNTPFTDIDLSEEWYDYDEKAGDEVSIKEISWTRVGEEVVIRLKWGQTEYKGKLESIDSYMNVLLRDTEEFIDGKNTGTLGLVLIRCNNILWMGSADNVEMTDLGLR
;
A
#
# COMPACT_ATOMS: atom_id res chain seq x y z
N MET A 1 -43.12 11.54 4.18
CA MET A 1 -41.79 11.51 4.83
C MET A 1 -41.10 10.25 4.35
N THR A 2 -40.20 10.37 3.39
CA THR A 2 -39.32 9.26 2.96
C THR A 2 -38.38 8.95 4.13
N GLN A 3 -38.48 7.75 4.71
CA GLN A 3 -37.46 7.29 5.67
C GLN A 3 -36.11 7.38 4.98
N SER A 4 -35.15 8.09 5.56
CA SER A 4 -33.78 8.13 5.02
C SER A 4 -33.23 6.70 5.01
N GLN A 5 -32.92 6.19 3.83
CA GLN A 5 -32.36 4.85 3.65
C GLN A 5 -31.04 4.75 4.43
N GLU A 6 -30.89 3.75 5.29
CA GLU A 6 -29.67 3.57 6.09
C GLU A 6 -28.47 3.30 5.18
N LYS A 7 -27.34 3.97 5.44
CA LYS A 7 -26.10 3.85 4.67
C LYS A 7 -24.98 3.20 5.48
N TYR A 8 -24.20 2.32 4.86
CA TYR A 8 -23.11 1.55 5.47
C TYR A 8 -21.88 1.53 4.56
N ASP A 9 -20.67 1.42 5.11
CA ASP A 9 -19.48 1.21 4.26
C ASP A 9 -19.53 -0.19 3.63
N ILE A 10 -19.95 -1.20 4.41
CA ILE A 10 -20.06 -2.58 3.95
C ILE A 10 -21.24 -3.31 4.57
N VAL A 11 -21.95 -4.08 3.74
CA VAL A 11 -22.92 -5.09 4.18
C VAL A 11 -22.26 -6.47 4.07
N ILE A 12 -22.24 -7.23 5.16
CA ILE A 12 -21.69 -8.57 5.24
C ILE A 12 -22.84 -9.54 5.48
N VAL A 13 -22.98 -10.54 4.59
CA VAL A 13 -24.02 -11.57 4.69
C VAL A 13 -23.40 -12.90 5.08
N GLY A 14 -23.79 -13.43 6.23
CA GLY A 14 -23.25 -14.67 6.78
C GLY A 14 -22.22 -14.41 7.88
N ALA A 15 -22.43 -15.01 9.04
CA ALA A 15 -21.57 -14.95 10.22
C ALA A 15 -20.87 -16.29 10.45
N GLY A 16 -20.29 -16.84 9.39
CA GLY A 16 -19.21 -17.83 9.50
C GLY A 16 -17.84 -17.16 9.74
N PRO A 17 -16.75 -17.93 9.79
CA PRO A 17 -15.41 -17.41 10.11
C PRO A 17 -14.96 -16.23 9.22
N VAL A 18 -15.20 -16.30 7.91
CA VAL A 18 -14.83 -15.22 6.97
C VAL A 18 -15.58 -13.92 7.26
N GLY A 19 -16.91 -13.99 7.42
CA GLY A 19 -17.75 -12.81 7.63
C GLY A 19 -17.48 -12.16 8.99
N ILE A 20 -17.31 -12.97 10.04
CA ILE A 20 -17.01 -12.48 11.39
C ILE A 20 -15.61 -11.82 11.44
N LEU A 21 -14.56 -12.44 10.87
CA LEU A 21 -13.22 -11.81 10.88
C LEU A 21 -13.20 -10.52 10.06
N LEU A 22 -13.87 -10.50 8.89
CA LEU A 22 -13.99 -9.28 8.07
C LEU A 22 -14.69 -8.16 8.84
N SER A 23 -15.82 -8.48 9.49
CA SER A 23 -16.59 -7.55 10.32
C SER A 23 -15.75 -6.99 11.46
N LEU A 24 -14.94 -7.83 12.10
CA LEU A 24 -14.01 -7.41 13.16
C LEU A 24 -12.98 -6.40 12.66
N CYS A 25 -12.28 -6.72 11.57
CA CYS A 25 -11.27 -5.82 11.00
C CYS A 25 -11.90 -4.47 10.62
N MET A 26 -12.99 -4.50 9.85
CA MET A 26 -13.66 -3.30 9.37
C MET A 26 -14.17 -2.44 10.53
N SER A 27 -14.80 -3.05 11.55
CA SER A 27 -15.32 -2.32 12.71
C SER A 27 -14.19 -1.68 13.53
N ARG A 28 -13.09 -2.41 13.78
CA ARG A 28 -11.94 -1.88 14.54
C ARG A 28 -11.22 -0.75 13.82
N TRP A 29 -11.27 -0.72 12.50
CA TRP A 29 -10.69 0.36 11.69
C TRP A 29 -11.66 1.51 11.45
N GLY A 30 -12.82 1.51 12.10
CA GLY A 30 -13.76 2.64 12.14
C GLY A 30 -14.80 2.66 11.02
N TYR A 31 -14.94 1.57 10.25
CA TYR A 31 -15.95 1.49 9.18
C TYR A 31 -17.33 1.12 9.73
N LYS A 32 -18.38 1.65 9.11
CA LYS A 32 -19.76 1.35 9.48
C LYS A 32 -20.22 0.06 8.80
N VAL A 33 -20.33 -1.01 9.59
CA VAL A 33 -20.62 -2.36 9.12
C VAL A 33 -22.08 -2.74 9.41
N LYS A 34 -22.77 -3.30 8.40
CA LYS A 34 -24.02 -4.05 8.61
C LYS A 34 -23.73 -5.54 8.45
N HIS A 35 -23.84 -6.31 9.53
CA HIS A 35 -23.59 -7.75 9.49
C HIS A 35 -24.88 -8.51 9.81
N ILE A 36 -25.31 -9.41 8.90
CA ILE A 36 -26.50 -10.26 9.08
C ILE A 36 -26.15 -11.75 9.02
N ASP A 37 -26.94 -12.59 9.68
CA ASP A 37 -26.90 -14.05 9.53
C ASP A 37 -28.32 -14.63 9.67
N ASN A 38 -28.63 -15.67 8.88
CA ASN A 38 -29.97 -16.25 8.83
C ASN A 38 -30.24 -17.24 9.98
N ARG A 39 -29.19 -17.71 10.67
CA ARG A 39 -29.35 -18.59 11.83
C ARG A 39 -29.83 -17.76 13.01
N PRO A 40 -30.79 -18.27 13.81
CA PRO A 40 -31.33 -17.53 14.95
C PRO A 40 -30.33 -17.38 16.10
N VAL A 41 -29.37 -18.29 16.22
CA VAL A 41 -28.33 -18.30 17.26
C VAL A 41 -26.95 -18.56 16.66
N PRO A 42 -25.86 -18.13 17.33
CA PRO A 42 -24.50 -18.54 17.00
C PRO A 42 -24.36 -20.07 16.95
N THR A 43 -23.30 -20.56 16.32
CA THR A 43 -23.10 -22.00 16.08
C THR A 43 -23.09 -22.80 17.39
N ALA A 44 -24.17 -23.55 17.64
CA ALA A 44 -24.30 -24.41 18.83
C ALA A 44 -23.33 -25.60 18.78
N THR A 45 -23.14 -26.17 17.59
CA THR A 45 -22.23 -27.32 17.31
C THR A 45 -21.43 -27.05 16.04
N GLY A 46 -20.11 -26.95 16.16
CA GLY A 46 -19.18 -26.46 15.13
C GLY A 46 -18.80 -27.50 14.07
N ARG A 47 -18.64 -27.06 12.82
CA ARG A 47 -18.17 -27.91 11.71
C ARG A 47 -16.65 -27.89 11.56
N ALA A 48 -16.00 -26.82 11.99
CA ALA A 48 -14.55 -26.68 12.03
C ALA A 48 -14.01 -26.65 13.48
N ASP A 49 -12.75 -27.00 13.65
CA ASP A 49 -12.07 -26.98 14.96
C ASP A 49 -10.57 -26.66 14.87
N GLY A 50 -9.92 -27.03 13.76
CA GLY A 50 -8.48 -26.80 13.53
C GLY A 50 -8.10 -25.38 13.13
N ILE A 51 -7.22 -24.77 13.91
CA ILE A 51 -6.48 -23.54 13.58
C ILE A 51 -5.02 -23.91 13.33
N GLN A 52 -4.54 -23.63 12.12
CA GLN A 52 -3.17 -23.91 11.69
C GLN A 52 -2.16 -22.89 12.24
N PRO A 53 -0.85 -23.20 12.25
CA PRO A 53 0.21 -22.30 12.73
C PRO A 53 0.11 -20.87 12.20
N ARG A 54 0.00 -20.69 10.88
CA ARG A 54 -0.09 -19.34 10.28
C ARG A 54 -1.36 -18.58 10.69
N SER A 55 -2.48 -19.28 10.81
CA SER A 55 -3.72 -18.68 11.31
C SER A 55 -3.61 -18.28 12.78
N THR A 56 -2.87 -19.04 13.60
CA THR A 56 -2.58 -18.66 15.00
C THR A 56 -1.81 -17.34 15.07
N GLU A 57 -0.88 -17.07 14.14
CA GLU A 57 -0.20 -15.77 14.03
C GLU A 57 -1.13 -14.64 13.63
N ILE A 58 -2.01 -14.86 12.65
CA ILE A 58 -3.02 -13.86 12.26
C ILE A 58 -3.89 -13.49 13.47
N LEU A 59 -4.37 -14.49 14.21
CA LEU A 59 -5.19 -14.29 15.39
C LEU A 59 -4.41 -13.62 16.53
N ARG A 60 -3.10 -13.83 16.61
CA ARG A 60 -2.22 -13.13 17.55
C ARG A 60 -2.05 -11.66 17.19
N ASN A 61 -1.89 -11.32 15.92
CA ASN A 61 -1.77 -9.95 15.42
C ASN A 61 -3.11 -9.19 15.52
N LEU A 62 -4.23 -9.91 15.52
CA LEU A 62 -5.56 -9.39 15.86
C LEU A 62 -5.84 -9.36 17.37
N GLY A 63 -4.92 -9.80 18.23
CA GLY A 63 -5.09 -9.80 19.69
C GLY A 63 -6.08 -10.85 20.23
N LEU A 64 -6.50 -11.82 19.42
CA LEU A 64 -7.51 -12.83 19.76
C LEU A 64 -6.92 -14.11 20.35
N LYS A 65 -5.64 -14.42 20.03
CA LYS A 65 -4.98 -15.67 20.46
C LYS A 65 -5.13 -15.94 21.96
N ARG A 66 -4.93 -14.93 22.81
CA ARG A 66 -5.00 -15.13 24.28
C ARG A 66 -6.39 -15.61 24.73
N GLN A 67 -7.45 -15.04 24.17
CA GLN A 67 -8.82 -15.38 24.52
C GLN A 67 -9.18 -16.79 24.04
N ILE A 68 -8.69 -17.19 22.86
CA ILE A 68 -8.86 -18.55 22.33
C ILE A 68 -8.12 -19.57 23.20
N MET A 69 -6.88 -19.28 23.58
CA MET A 69 -6.06 -20.17 24.43
C MET A 69 -6.61 -20.32 25.85
N ALA A 70 -7.45 -19.39 26.32
CA ALA A 70 -8.11 -19.48 27.62
C ALA A 70 -9.17 -20.59 27.70
N TYR A 71 -9.60 -21.14 26.56
CA TYR A 71 -10.46 -22.33 26.50
C TYR A 71 -9.68 -23.66 26.56
N GLU A 72 -8.38 -23.60 26.85
CA GLU A 72 -7.50 -24.77 26.94
C GLU A 72 -7.62 -25.71 25.73
N PRO A 73 -7.41 -25.18 24.51
CA PRO A 73 -7.56 -25.95 23.29
C PRO A 73 -6.56 -27.11 23.24
N ALA A 74 -6.94 -28.22 22.62
CA ALA A 74 -6.01 -29.30 22.34
C ALA A 74 -4.92 -28.81 21.36
N LYS A 75 -3.66 -29.19 21.61
CA LYS A 75 -2.51 -28.80 20.80
C LYS A 75 -1.88 -30.04 20.19
N VAL A 76 -1.93 -30.12 18.87
CA VAL A 76 -1.40 -31.26 18.13
C VAL A 76 0.01 -30.93 17.65
N TYR A 77 1.00 -31.57 18.27
CA TYR A 77 2.41 -31.48 17.89
C TYR A 77 2.86 -32.64 17.00
N ASP A 78 2.18 -33.79 17.07
CA ASP A 78 2.52 -35.02 16.39
C ASP A 78 1.25 -35.67 15.79
N VAL A 79 1.41 -36.40 14.69
CA VAL A 79 0.38 -37.12 13.97
C VAL A 79 0.81 -38.59 13.84
N ALA A 80 0.02 -39.49 14.41
CA ALA A 80 0.26 -40.93 14.32
C ALA A 80 -0.44 -41.56 13.10
N PHE A 81 0.20 -42.56 12.51
CA PHE A 81 -0.32 -43.31 11.36
C PHE A 81 -0.47 -44.78 11.74
N TRP A 82 -1.61 -45.34 11.39
CA TRP A 82 -1.99 -46.71 11.72
C TRP A 82 -2.50 -47.43 10.48
N ASP A 83 -2.01 -48.64 10.24
CA ASP A 83 -2.32 -49.47 9.08
C ASP A 83 -2.66 -50.91 9.49
N PRO A 84 -3.36 -51.68 8.63
CA PRO A 84 -3.68 -53.07 8.92
C PRO A 84 -2.43 -53.95 8.95
N LEU A 85 -2.41 -54.90 9.88
CA LEU A 85 -1.48 -56.04 9.89
C LEU A 85 -1.94 -57.11 8.88
N PRO A 86 -1.00 -57.85 8.26
CA PRO A 86 -1.36 -58.99 7.42
C PRO A 86 -2.20 -60.03 8.16
N GLY A 87 -3.15 -60.65 7.46
CA GLY A 87 -3.92 -61.78 7.99
C GLY A 87 -5.00 -61.43 9.01
N ASP A 88 -5.64 -60.26 8.87
CA ASP A 88 -6.75 -59.79 9.72
C ASP A 88 -6.39 -59.74 11.23
N GLN A 89 -5.15 -59.39 11.54
CA GLN A 89 -4.65 -59.26 12.92
C GLN A 89 -4.95 -57.88 13.54
N GLY A 90 -5.77 -57.06 12.87
CA GLY A 90 -6.13 -55.70 13.26
C GLY A 90 -5.07 -54.66 12.86
N ILE A 91 -5.07 -53.50 13.51
CA ILE A 91 -4.20 -52.36 13.16
C ILE A 91 -2.95 -52.24 14.04
N HIS A 92 -1.88 -51.65 13.51
CA HIS A 92 -0.68 -51.25 14.27
C HIS A 92 -0.16 -49.87 13.86
N ARG A 93 0.59 -49.21 14.76
CA ARG A 93 1.21 -47.92 14.48
C ARG A 93 2.41 -48.10 13.55
N THR A 94 2.35 -47.51 12.35
CA THR A 94 3.44 -47.54 11.37
C THR A 94 4.44 -46.41 11.58
N GLY A 95 4.04 -45.32 12.22
CA GLY A 95 4.92 -44.21 12.59
C GLY A 95 4.19 -43.04 13.22
N SER A 96 4.96 -42.02 13.61
CA SER A 96 4.46 -40.72 14.04
C SER A 96 5.31 -39.61 13.41
N TRP A 97 4.70 -38.46 13.15
CA TRP A 97 5.32 -37.33 12.46
C TRP A 97 4.93 -35.99 13.07
N PRO A 98 5.87 -35.04 13.20
CA PRO A 98 5.53 -33.70 13.66
C PRO A 98 4.41 -33.08 12.81
N SER A 99 3.35 -32.59 13.46
CA SER A 99 2.26 -31.87 12.79
C SER A 99 2.76 -30.61 12.08
N CYS A 100 3.81 -29.99 12.62
CA CYS A 100 4.54 -28.90 12.00
C CYS A 100 6.03 -29.24 12.06
N PRO A 101 6.62 -29.75 10.97
CA PRO A 101 8.03 -30.12 10.93
C PRO A 101 8.95 -28.95 11.25
N ARG A 102 10.13 -29.27 11.79
CA ARG A 102 11.08 -28.25 12.21
C ARG A 102 11.52 -27.35 11.08
N PHE A 103 11.58 -27.75 9.80
CA PHE A 103 12.01 -26.82 8.74
C PHE A 103 11.07 -25.63 8.53
N ILE A 104 9.80 -25.71 8.97
CA ILE A 104 8.86 -24.59 8.96
C ILE A 104 9.21 -23.66 10.13
N ASP A 105 9.58 -22.42 9.83
CA ASP A 105 9.91 -21.44 10.86
C ASP A 105 8.64 -20.76 11.38
N THR A 106 8.15 -21.21 12.52
CA THR A 106 6.93 -20.70 13.17
C THR A 106 7.08 -20.62 14.68
N ARG A 107 6.42 -19.64 15.30
CA ARG A 107 6.30 -19.52 16.76
C ARG A 107 5.32 -20.52 17.36
N TYR A 108 4.43 -21.08 16.53
CA TYR A 108 3.32 -21.93 16.96
C TYR A 108 3.39 -23.29 16.25
N PRO A 109 4.35 -24.16 16.59
CA PRO A 109 4.61 -25.42 15.88
C PRO A 109 3.59 -26.52 16.25
N PHE A 110 2.30 -26.17 16.28
CA PHE A 110 1.19 -27.05 16.61
C PHE A 110 -0.10 -26.59 15.93
N THR A 111 -0.99 -27.54 15.65
CA THR A 111 -2.38 -27.24 15.30
C THR A 111 -3.17 -27.01 16.58
N THR A 112 -3.93 -25.92 16.66
CA THR A 112 -4.82 -25.64 17.80
C THR A 112 -6.22 -26.17 17.48
N LEU A 113 -6.79 -27.00 18.35
CA LEU A 113 -8.10 -27.62 18.15
C LEU A 113 -9.09 -27.16 19.24
N VAL A 114 -10.16 -26.49 18.82
CA VAL A 114 -11.17 -25.95 19.73
C VAL A 114 -12.51 -25.79 19.03
N HIS A 115 -13.61 -25.94 19.76
CA HIS A 115 -14.96 -25.80 19.21
C HIS A 115 -15.17 -24.46 18.49
N GLN A 116 -15.66 -24.49 17.25
CA GLN A 116 -15.95 -23.30 16.44
C GLN A 116 -16.77 -22.25 17.17
N GLY A 117 -17.78 -22.65 17.95
CA GLY A 117 -18.62 -21.72 18.70
C GLY A 117 -17.86 -20.93 19.78
N LYS A 118 -16.79 -21.52 20.36
CA LYS A 118 -15.90 -20.81 21.31
C LYS A 118 -15.06 -19.77 20.57
N ILE A 119 -14.59 -20.10 19.36
CA ILE A 119 -13.89 -19.16 18.47
C ILE A 119 -14.85 -18.03 18.09
N GLU A 120 -16.02 -18.33 17.53
CA GLU A 120 -17.00 -17.32 17.10
C GLU A 120 -17.38 -16.37 18.24
N ARG A 121 -17.54 -16.87 19.47
CA ARG A 121 -17.83 -16.04 20.64
C ARG A 121 -16.76 -14.99 20.90
N VAL A 122 -15.47 -15.37 20.88
CA VAL A 122 -14.35 -14.43 21.03
C VAL A 122 -14.43 -13.31 20.01
N PHE A 123 -14.74 -13.64 18.75
CA PHE A 123 -14.84 -12.60 17.73
C PHE A 123 -16.09 -11.74 17.90
N LEU A 124 -17.25 -12.33 18.21
CA LEU A 124 -18.49 -11.59 18.41
C LEU A 124 -18.36 -10.59 19.57
N ASP A 125 -17.71 -10.98 20.66
CA ASP A 125 -17.42 -10.10 21.80
C ASP A 125 -16.54 -8.90 21.38
N GLU A 126 -15.55 -9.13 20.52
CA GLU A 126 -14.65 -8.09 20.03
C GLU A 126 -15.29 -7.17 18.97
N ILE A 127 -16.15 -7.70 18.11
CA ILE A 127 -16.94 -6.91 17.15
C ILE A 127 -17.91 -6.01 17.91
N GLN A 128 -18.53 -6.52 18.98
CA GLN A 128 -19.41 -5.73 19.85
C GLN A 128 -18.66 -4.60 20.55
N LYS A 129 -17.45 -4.85 21.07
CA LYS A 129 -16.59 -3.79 21.64
C LYS A 129 -16.20 -2.73 20.61
N ALA A 130 -16.11 -3.10 19.33
CA ALA A 130 -15.86 -2.18 18.22
C ALA A 130 -17.13 -1.45 17.73
N GLY A 131 -18.30 -1.69 18.32
CA GLY A 131 -19.54 -0.98 18.01
C GLY A 131 -20.45 -1.64 16.97
N THR A 132 -20.15 -2.86 16.54
CA THR A 132 -20.94 -3.60 15.55
C THR A 132 -21.60 -4.82 16.19
N THR A 133 -22.79 -5.20 15.75
CA THR A 133 -23.45 -6.46 16.13
C THR A 133 -23.86 -7.23 14.88
N VAL A 134 -24.10 -8.53 15.05
CA VAL A 134 -24.62 -9.38 13.98
C VAL A 134 -26.12 -9.55 14.17
N ASP A 135 -26.89 -9.06 13.22
CA ASP A 135 -28.34 -9.13 13.24
C ASP A 135 -28.82 -10.52 12.82
N ARG A 136 -29.64 -11.13 13.66
CA ARG A 136 -30.20 -12.47 13.48
C ARG A 136 -31.69 -12.48 13.86
N PRO A 137 -32.51 -13.36 13.27
CA PRO A 137 -32.26 -14.09 12.01
C PRO A 137 -32.63 -13.21 10.81
N TRP A 138 -31.63 -12.77 10.06
CA TRP A 138 -31.78 -11.92 8.87
C TRP A 138 -31.12 -12.56 7.65
N THR A 139 -31.74 -12.43 6.49
CA THR A 139 -31.22 -12.93 5.21
C THR A 139 -31.27 -11.86 4.14
N ILE A 140 -30.49 -12.03 3.08
CA ILE A 140 -30.55 -11.20 1.88
C ILE A 140 -31.62 -11.76 0.93
N VAL A 141 -32.38 -10.89 0.29
CA VAL A 141 -33.41 -11.28 -0.70
C VAL A 141 -33.26 -10.58 -2.05
N GLY A 142 -32.30 -9.65 -2.15
CA GLY A 142 -31.98 -8.95 -3.38
C GLY A 142 -30.88 -7.92 -3.16
N PHE A 143 -30.13 -7.60 -4.20
CA PHE A 143 -29.23 -6.46 -4.24
C PHE A 143 -29.13 -5.93 -5.66
N LYS A 144 -28.77 -4.65 -5.80
CA LYS A 144 -28.50 -4.01 -7.09
C LYS A 144 -27.37 -3.02 -6.92
N ASN A 145 -26.35 -3.13 -7.77
CA ASN A 145 -25.39 -2.05 -7.96
C ASN A 145 -25.97 -1.10 -9.01
N ASP A 146 -26.78 -0.14 -8.57
CA ASP A 146 -27.56 0.74 -9.45
C ASP A 146 -26.86 2.07 -9.76
N GLY A 147 -25.79 2.40 -9.02
CA GLY A 147 -25.05 3.65 -9.19
C GLY A 147 -25.85 4.91 -8.90
N LEU A 148 -27.07 4.80 -8.32
CA LEU A 148 -27.94 5.96 -8.06
C LEU A 148 -27.40 6.86 -6.94
N ASP A 149 -26.55 6.33 -6.07
CA ASP A 149 -25.81 7.08 -5.07
C ASP A 149 -24.31 6.93 -5.38
N GLU A 150 -23.63 8.05 -5.64
CA GLU A 150 -22.21 8.07 -6.03
C GLU A 150 -21.30 7.44 -4.98
N THR A 151 -21.64 7.60 -3.70
CA THR A 151 -20.85 7.07 -2.58
C THR A 151 -21.29 5.66 -2.21
N TYR A 152 -22.59 5.39 -2.18
CA TYR A 152 -23.19 4.12 -1.74
C TYR A 152 -24.01 3.46 -2.86
N PRO A 153 -23.36 3.00 -3.96
CA PRO A 153 -24.04 2.58 -5.18
C PRO A 153 -24.74 1.22 -5.08
N VAL A 154 -24.49 0.45 -4.00
CA VAL A 154 -25.08 -0.87 -3.81
C VAL A 154 -26.31 -0.77 -2.93
N GLU A 155 -27.49 -1.03 -3.49
CA GLU A 155 -28.73 -1.23 -2.73
C GLU A 155 -28.85 -2.70 -2.31
N VAL A 156 -29.15 -2.96 -1.04
CA VAL A 156 -29.30 -4.31 -0.47
C VAL A 156 -30.64 -4.45 0.25
N GLN A 157 -31.38 -5.50 -0.08
CA GLN A 157 -32.66 -5.85 0.54
C GLN A 157 -32.47 -6.98 1.55
N LEU A 158 -32.73 -6.67 2.81
CA LEU A 158 -32.57 -7.55 3.95
C LEU A 158 -33.95 -7.93 4.48
N LYS A 159 -34.18 -9.22 4.73
CA LYS A 159 -35.42 -9.75 5.26
C LYS A 159 -35.20 -10.36 6.64
N CYS A 160 -35.95 -9.90 7.64
CA CYS A 160 -36.05 -10.57 8.93
C CYS A 160 -36.88 -11.85 8.75
N ILE A 161 -36.33 -12.99 9.16
CA ILE A 161 -36.97 -14.29 8.97
C ILE A 161 -38.18 -14.44 9.89
N ASP A 162 -38.08 -13.96 11.13
CA ASP A 162 -39.16 -14.10 12.13
C ASP A 162 -40.38 -13.22 11.82
N THR A 163 -40.14 -11.98 11.38
CA THR A 163 -41.21 -10.99 11.18
C THR A 163 -41.63 -10.81 9.72
N ASN A 164 -40.86 -11.39 8.78
CA ASN A 164 -40.96 -11.14 7.34
C ASN A 164 -40.79 -9.66 6.92
N VAL A 165 -40.37 -8.77 7.81
CA VAL A 165 -40.08 -7.37 7.49
C VAL A 165 -38.90 -7.30 6.54
N ILE A 166 -39.07 -6.58 5.43
CA ILE A 166 -38.01 -6.25 4.48
C ILE A 166 -37.52 -4.83 4.75
N LYS A 167 -36.20 -4.67 4.86
CA LYS A 167 -35.52 -3.38 4.95
C LYS A 167 -34.57 -3.23 3.76
N THR A 168 -34.53 -2.03 3.21
CA THR A 168 -33.58 -1.69 2.16
C THR A 168 -32.52 -0.75 2.73
N VAL A 169 -31.25 -1.08 2.50
CA VAL A 169 -30.09 -0.29 2.92
C VAL A 169 -29.21 0.01 1.71
N ARG A 170 -28.35 1.02 1.80
CA ARG A 170 -27.31 1.29 0.79
C ARG A 170 -25.91 1.07 1.37
N SER A 171 -25.00 0.58 0.54
CA SER A 171 -23.61 0.39 0.92
C SER A 171 -22.61 0.70 -0.19
N LYS A 172 -21.35 0.90 0.20
CA LYS A 172 -20.23 0.98 -0.75
C LYS A 172 -19.84 -0.39 -1.27
N TYR A 173 -19.95 -1.41 -0.41
CA TYR A 173 -19.61 -2.80 -0.71
C TYR A 173 -20.65 -3.78 -0.16
N LEU A 174 -20.79 -4.92 -0.83
CA LEU A 174 -21.53 -6.09 -0.35
C LEU A 174 -20.57 -7.29 -0.34
N PHE A 175 -20.50 -8.00 0.78
CA PHE A 175 -19.67 -9.19 0.93
C PHE A 175 -20.51 -10.41 1.31
N SER A 176 -20.45 -11.46 0.51
CA SER A 176 -21.09 -12.76 0.78
C SER A 176 -20.13 -13.72 1.47
N GLY A 177 -20.44 -14.03 2.73
CA GLY A 177 -19.90 -15.14 3.51
C GLY A 177 -20.95 -16.20 3.83
N GLU A 178 -21.97 -16.36 2.98
CA GLU A 178 -23.13 -17.26 3.17
C GLU A 178 -22.78 -18.76 3.07
N GLY A 179 -21.59 -19.08 2.57
CA GLY A 179 -21.12 -20.44 2.35
C GLY A 179 -21.67 -21.10 1.07
N ALA A 180 -21.65 -22.43 1.03
CA ALA A 180 -21.85 -23.21 -0.21
C ALA A 180 -23.17 -22.93 -0.95
N ARG A 181 -24.22 -22.44 -0.27
CA ARG A 181 -25.54 -22.09 -0.85
C ARG A 181 -25.77 -20.57 -0.94
N SER A 182 -24.73 -19.80 -1.23
CA SER A 182 -24.83 -18.33 -1.33
C SER A 182 -25.90 -17.88 -2.33
N PHE A 183 -26.83 -17.05 -1.86
CA PHE A 183 -27.81 -16.34 -2.67
C PHE A 183 -27.11 -15.36 -3.61
N VAL A 184 -26.15 -14.59 -3.09
CA VAL A 184 -25.40 -13.59 -3.88
C VAL A 184 -24.72 -14.25 -5.08
N ARG A 185 -24.08 -15.41 -4.90
CA ARG A 185 -23.44 -16.15 -5.99
C ARG A 185 -24.45 -16.57 -7.06
N GLN A 186 -25.60 -17.10 -6.63
CA GLN A 186 -26.66 -17.57 -7.54
C GLN A 186 -27.26 -16.42 -8.33
N GLU A 187 -27.53 -15.29 -7.68
CA GLU A 187 -28.10 -14.09 -8.31
C GLU A 187 -27.12 -13.47 -9.33
N LEU A 188 -25.81 -13.54 -9.06
CA LEU A 188 -24.77 -13.14 -10.02
C LEU A 188 -24.56 -14.15 -11.16
N GLY A 189 -25.22 -15.31 -11.13
CA GLY A 189 -25.06 -16.37 -12.12
C GLY A 189 -23.68 -17.05 -12.12
N ILE A 190 -22.88 -16.86 -11.07
CA ILE A 190 -21.51 -17.37 -10.99
C ILE A 190 -21.53 -18.87 -10.67
N GLN A 191 -20.91 -19.67 -11.54
CA GLN A 191 -20.90 -21.13 -11.40
C GLN A 191 -19.78 -21.62 -10.49
N ILE A 192 -19.98 -22.80 -9.90
CA ILE A 192 -18.94 -23.56 -9.22
C ILE A 192 -18.48 -24.71 -10.13
N HIS A 193 -17.18 -24.74 -10.41
CA HIS A 193 -16.55 -25.89 -11.04
C HIS A 193 -16.16 -26.91 -9.98
N HIS A 194 -16.79 -28.08 -10.05
CA HIS A 194 -16.42 -29.22 -9.25
C HIS A 194 -15.29 -29.99 -9.95
N LYS A 195 -14.13 -30.10 -9.29
CA LYS A 195 -12.95 -30.76 -9.88
C LYS A 195 -13.03 -32.30 -9.81
N ASP A 196 -13.75 -32.86 -8.85
CA ASP A 196 -13.90 -34.31 -8.67
C ASP A 196 -15.32 -34.70 -8.24
N PRO A 197 -15.86 -35.86 -8.69
CA PRO A 197 -17.07 -36.43 -8.13
C PRO A 197 -16.85 -36.83 -6.66
N ILE A 198 -17.90 -36.73 -5.85
CA ILE A 198 -17.89 -37.11 -4.43
C ILE A 198 -17.41 -38.57 -4.33
N SER A 199 -16.22 -38.78 -3.75
CA SER A 199 -15.61 -40.11 -3.65
C SER A 199 -15.90 -40.83 -2.32
N TYR A 200 -16.24 -40.09 -1.27
CA TYR A 200 -16.42 -40.67 0.07
C TYR A 200 -17.53 -39.96 0.86
N VAL A 201 -18.21 -40.72 1.71
CA VAL A 201 -19.14 -40.22 2.73
C VAL A 201 -18.53 -40.47 4.10
N TRP A 202 -18.45 -39.41 4.93
CA TRP A 202 -17.89 -39.49 6.27
C TRP A 202 -18.94 -39.17 7.32
N GLY A 203 -18.98 -39.99 8.37
CA GLY A 203 -19.63 -39.67 9.63
C GLY A 203 -18.64 -38.94 10.53
N VAL A 204 -19.05 -37.84 11.14
CA VAL A 204 -18.24 -37.06 12.07
C VAL A 204 -18.95 -37.06 13.41
N MET A 205 -18.25 -37.44 14.47
CA MET A 205 -18.80 -37.48 15.83
C MET A 205 -17.86 -36.79 16.80
N ASP A 206 -18.44 -35.90 17.61
CA ASP A 206 -17.77 -35.26 18.75
C ASP A 206 -18.31 -35.90 20.02
N GLY A 207 -17.42 -36.44 20.85
CA GLY A 207 -17.83 -37.08 22.10
C GLY A 207 -16.67 -37.42 23.01
N VAL A 208 -17.01 -37.83 24.23
CA VAL A 208 -16.04 -38.40 25.17
C VAL A 208 -16.11 -39.91 25.03
N VAL A 209 -14.96 -40.52 24.80
CA VAL A 209 -14.85 -41.96 24.59
C VAL A 209 -14.01 -42.62 25.67
N ARG A 210 -14.32 -43.88 25.97
CA ARG A 210 -13.43 -44.79 26.67
C ARG A 210 -12.91 -45.79 25.67
N THR A 211 -11.61 -46.07 25.72
CA THR A 211 -10.96 -46.97 24.78
C THR A 211 -9.64 -47.45 25.35
N ASN A 212 -9.14 -48.59 24.87
CA ASN A 212 -7.75 -48.99 25.05
C ASN A 212 -6.86 -48.66 23.83
N PHE A 213 -7.38 -47.93 22.85
CA PHE A 213 -6.58 -47.43 21.74
C PHE A 213 -5.57 -46.40 22.26
N PRO A 214 -4.26 -46.65 22.11
CA PRO A 214 -3.23 -45.91 22.84
C PRO A 214 -3.07 -44.46 22.37
N ASP A 215 -3.46 -44.15 21.14
CA ASP A 215 -3.26 -42.83 20.53
C ASP A 215 -4.57 -42.02 20.41
N ILE A 216 -5.60 -42.30 21.21
CA ILE A 216 -6.90 -41.61 21.11
C ILE A 216 -6.83 -40.10 21.36
N GLU A 217 -5.83 -39.64 22.12
CA GLU A 217 -5.55 -38.22 22.39
C GLU A 217 -4.54 -37.60 21.40
N THR A 218 -4.06 -38.37 20.43
CA THR A 218 -3.16 -37.91 19.37
C THR A 218 -3.96 -37.75 18.08
N LYS A 219 -3.57 -36.81 17.22
CA LYS A 219 -4.15 -36.78 15.87
C LYS A 219 -3.72 -38.04 15.13
N CYS A 220 -4.67 -38.85 14.66
CA CYS A 220 -4.35 -40.10 13.97
C CYS A 220 -5.00 -40.18 12.61
N THR A 221 -4.28 -40.75 11.64
CA THR A 221 -4.87 -41.31 10.43
C THR A 221 -4.80 -42.82 10.52
N ILE A 222 -5.96 -43.47 10.50
CA ILE A 222 -6.11 -44.91 10.69
C ILE A 222 -6.68 -45.51 9.42
N HIS A 223 -6.02 -46.55 8.91
CA HIS A 223 -6.49 -47.38 7.80
C HIS A 223 -6.67 -48.80 8.32
N SER A 224 -7.79 -49.42 7.93
CA SER A 224 -8.11 -50.82 8.23
C SER A 224 -8.83 -51.44 7.04
N ASP A 225 -8.95 -52.77 7.03
CA ASP A 225 -9.74 -53.47 6.03
C ASP A 225 -11.24 -53.14 6.09
N ALA A 226 -11.72 -52.61 7.23
CA ALA A 226 -13.11 -52.19 7.43
C ALA A 226 -13.37 -50.71 7.07
N GLY A 227 -12.34 -49.95 6.69
CA GLY A 227 -12.42 -48.52 6.38
C GLY A 227 -11.40 -47.68 7.15
N SER A 228 -11.56 -46.34 7.07
CA SER A 228 -10.63 -45.37 7.66
C SER A 228 -11.26 -44.55 8.78
N ILE A 229 -10.44 -44.18 9.77
CA ILE A 229 -10.78 -43.18 10.79
C ILE A 229 -9.72 -42.08 10.82
N MET A 230 -10.15 -40.84 11.02
CA MET A 230 -9.26 -39.77 11.47
C MET A 230 -9.67 -39.34 12.89
N VAL A 231 -8.72 -39.45 13.82
CA VAL A 231 -8.88 -39.03 15.22
C VAL A 231 -8.38 -37.61 15.36
N ILE A 232 -9.19 -36.74 15.96
CA ILE A 232 -8.88 -35.33 16.21
C ILE A 232 -9.12 -35.06 17.70
N PRO A 233 -8.06 -34.90 18.51
CA PRO A 233 -8.23 -34.61 19.93
C PRO A 233 -8.83 -33.20 20.10
N ARG A 234 -9.74 -33.06 21.06
CA ARG A 234 -10.47 -31.81 21.32
C ARG A 234 -10.32 -31.42 22.78
N GLU A 235 -10.74 -30.20 23.08
CA GLU A 235 -10.75 -29.69 24.45
C GLU A 235 -11.74 -30.47 25.34
N ASP A 236 -11.67 -30.30 26.66
CA ASP A 236 -12.59 -30.92 27.63
C ASP A 236 -12.64 -32.47 27.57
N ASN A 237 -11.49 -33.11 27.29
CA ASN A 237 -11.31 -34.56 27.07
C ASN A 237 -12.17 -35.16 25.93
N MET A 238 -12.67 -34.30 25.03
CA MET A 238 -13.45 -34.72 23.88
C MET A 238 -12.53 -35.20 22.76
N VAL A 239 -13.04 -36.08 21.91
CA VAL A 239 -12.43 -36.41 20.63
C VAL A 239 -13.43 -36.25 19.51
N ARG A 240 -12.94 -35.83 18.34
CA ARG A 240 -13.68 -35.86 17.09
C ARG A 240 -13.20 -37.03 16.26
N LEU A 241 -14.13 -37.89 15.85
CA LEU A 241 -13.87 -39.04 15.00
C LEU A 241 -14.52 -38.80 13.64
N TYR A 242 -13.70 -38.71 12.60
CA TYR A 242 -14.16 -38.84 11.22
C TYR A 242 -14.09 -40.32 10.85
N VAL A 243 -15.23 -40.93 10.58
CA VAL A 243 -15.40 -42.35 10.28
C VAL A 243 -15.88 -42.50 8.84
N GLN A 244 -15.19 -43.30 8.04
CA GLN A 244 -15.59 -43.58 6.66
C GLN A 244 -16.86 -44.47 6.64
N ILE A 245 -17.92 -44.01 5.96
CA ILE A 245 -19.23 -44.71 5.90
C ILE A 245 -19.53 -45.30 4.52
N ALA A 246 -19.02 -44.67 3.46
CA ALA A 246 -19.08 -45.21 2.11
C ALA A 246 -17.94 -44.67 1.25
N SER A 247 -17.58 -45.46 0.24
CA SER A 247 -16.57 -45.19 -0.77
C SER A 247 -17.18 -45.30 -2.17
N SER A 248 -16.71 -44.51 -3.13
CA SER A 248 -17.09 -44.63 -4.54
C SER A 248 -16.69 -45.95 -5.19
N THR A 249 -15.83 -46.73 -4.51
CA THR A 249 -15.48 -48.10 -4.87
C THR A 249 -16.51 -49.13 -4.40
N ASP A 250 -17.48 -48.73 -3.57
CA ASP A 250 -18.52 -49.63 -3.08
C ASP A 250 -19.55 -49.91 -4.21
N PRO A 251 -20.00 -51.17 -4.38
CA PRO A 251 -20.95 -51.53 -5.45
C PRO A 251 -22.26 -50.73 -5.43
N ASP A 252 -22.72 -50.35 -4.24
CA ASP A 252 -23.97 -49.60 -3.99
C ASP A 252 -23.71 -48.15 -3.56
N PHE A 253 -22.62 -47.53 -4.02
CA PHE A 253 -22.25 -46.19 -3.59
C PHE A 253 -23.34 -45.15 -3.88
N ASN A 254 -23.73 -44.44 -2.82
CA ASN A 254 -24.62 -43.29 -2.91
C ASN A 254 -23.97 -42.09 -2.21
N PRO A 255 -23.68 -40.98 -2.91
CA PRO A 255 -23.09 -39.78 -2.30
C PRO A 255 -24.04 -39.08 -1.31
N ARG A 256 -25.32 -39.46 -1.27
CA ARG A 256 -26.31 -38.99 -0.29
C ARG A 256 -26.58 -40.01 0.82
N LYS A 257 -25.76 -41.06 0.95
CA LYS A 257 -25.89 -42.04 2.02
C LYS A 257 -25.77 -41.31 3.37
N THR A 258 -26.71 -41.58 4.26
CA THR A 258 -26.69 -41.13 5.65
C THR A 258 -26.45 -42.32 6.55
N ALA A 259 -26.10 -42.08 7.81
CA ALA A 259 -25.99 -43.11 8.84
C ALA A 259 -26.47 -42.52 10.18
N THR A 260 -27.04 -43.37 11.05
CA THR A 260 -27.37 -43.00 12.43
C THR A 260 -26.09 -42.92 13.28
N ALA A 261 -26.16 -42.29 14.45
CA ALA A 261 -25.00 -42.21 15.34
C ALA A 261 -24.49 -43.61 15.71
N GLU A 262 -25.40 -44.55 15.99
CA GLU A 262 -25.10 -45.93 16.35
C GLU A 262 -24.39 -46.66 15.20
N GLU A 263 -24.83 -46.46 13.96
CA GLU A 263 -24.19 -47.06 12.78
C GLU A 263 -22.75 -46.53 12.58
N VAL A 264 -22.53 -45.25 12.83
CA VAL A 264 -21.19 -44.64 12.78
C VAL A 264 -20.31 -45.20 13.91
N GLN A 265 -20.85 -45.36 15.13
CA GLN A 265 -20.14 -45.97 16.26
C GLN A 265 -19.76 -47.43 15.98
N GLU A 266 -20.68 -48.23 15.46
CA GLU A 266 -20.41 -49.63 15.11
C GLU A 266 -19.37 -49.76 14.00
N THR A 267 -19.38 -48.84 13.03
CA THR A 267 -18.34 -48.77 12.00
C THR A 267 -16.98 -48.41 12.62
N ALA A 268 -16.96 -47.46 13.55
CA ALA A 268 -15.73 -47.09 14.24
C ALA A 268 -15.16 -48.24 15.09
N LYS A 269 -16.01 -49.00 15.79
CA LYS A 269 -15.62 -50.21 16.54
C LYS A 269 -14.99 -51.28 15.64
N LYS A 270 -15.50 -51.44 14.41
CA LYS A 270 -14.93 -52.38 13.43
C LYS A 270 -13.54 -51.95 12.96
N ILE A 271 -13.38 -50.66 12.64
CA ILE A 271 -12.12 -50.11 12.13
C ILE A 271 -11.01 -50.13 13.21
N LEU A 272 -11.36 -49.90 14.48
CA LEU A 272 -10.37 -49.82 15.57
C LEU A 272 -9.89 -51.18 16.10
N LYS A 273 -10.40 -52.31 15.60
CA LYS A 273 -9.95 -53.63 16.05
C LYS A 273 -8.41 -53.77 15.94
N PRO A 274 -7.73 -54.33 16.96
CA PRO A 274 -8.28 -55.09 18.10
C PRO A 274 -8.65 -54.22 19.31
N TYR A 275 -8.55 -52.90 19.21
CA TYR A 275 -8.89 -51.98 20.29
C TYR A 275 -10.42 -51.79 20.39
N TRP A 276 -10.91 -51.64 21.61
CA TRP A 276 -12.33 -51.35 21.87
C TRP A 276 -12.53 -49.85 22.03
N VAL A 277 -13.70 -49.34 21.65
CA VAL A 277 -14.11 -47.94 21.90
C VAL A 277 -15.58 -47.91 22.27
N GLU A 278 -15.93 -47.12 23.29
CA GLU A 278 -17.30 -46.86 23.72
C GLU A 278 -17.46 -45.36 23.99
N TRP A 279 -18.67 -44.82 23.80
CA TRP A 279 -18.97 -43.40 24.00
C TRP A 279 -19.66 -43.21 25.34
N ASP A 280 -19.09 -42.37 26.20
CA ASP A 280 -19.75 -41.93 27.43
C ASP A 280 -20.77 -40.84 27.13
N ARG A 281 -20.45 -39.97 26.15
CA ARG A 281 -21.39 -38.98 25.62
C ARG A 281 -21.09 -38.65 24.15
N VAL A 282 -22.14 -38.34 23.40
CA VAL A 282 -22.07 -37.77 22.05
C VAL A 282 -22.63 -36.37 22.13
N GLU A 283 -21.78 -35.36 21.91
CA GLU A 283 -22.16 -33.95 21.92
C GLU A 283 -22.78 -33.55 20.58
N TRP A 284 -22.23 -34.10 19.49
CA TRP A 284 -22.68 -33.80 18.14
C TRP A 284 -22.29 -34.92 17.18
N TYR A 285 -23.13 -35.14 16.16
CA TYR A 285 -22.74 -35.92 15.00
C TYR A 285 -23.37 -35.41 13.72
N SER A 286 -22.74 -35.71 12.58
CA SER A 286 -23.28 -35.45 11.26
C SER A 286 -22.68 -36.42 10.23
N VAL A 287 -23.41 -36.67 9.14
CA VAL A 287 -22.90 -37.40 7.98
C VAL A 287 -22.96 -36.49 6.77
N TYR A 288 -21.84 -36.34 6.06
CA TYR A 288 -21.84 -35.51 4.86
C TYR A 288 -20.88 -36.04 3.78
N PRO A 289 -21.25 -35.84 2.50
CA PRO A 289 -20.35 -36.08 1.39
C PRO A 289 -19.25 -35.02 1.34
N ILE A 290 -18.04 -35.44 0.99
CA ILE A 290 -16.94 -34.51 0.72
C ILE A 290 -16.92 -34.21 -0.79
N GLY A 291 -17.23 -32.97 -1.15
CA GLY A 291 -17.07 -32.45 -2.50
C GLY A 291 -16.05 -31.33 -2.53
N GLN A 292 -15.31 -31.24 -3.64
CA GLN A 292 -14.41 -30.14 -3.93
C GLN A 292 -15.02 -29.22 -4.99
N GLY A 293 -14.84 -27.91 -4.84
CA GLY A 293 -15.43 -26.95 -5.75
C GLY A 293 -14.74 -25.60 -5.66
N ILE A 294 -14.70 -24.89 -6.79
CA ILE A 294 -14.23 -23.51 -6.87
C ILE A 294 -15.14 -22.67 -7.76
N SER A 295 -15.40 -21.45 -7.33
CA SER A 295 -16.17 -20.46 -8.06
C SER A 295 -15.37 -19.89 -9.23
N GLU A 296 -16.04 -19.65 -10.36
CA GLU A 296 -15.45 -19.03 -11.56
C GLU A 296 -14.90 -17.62 -11.29
N ARG A 297 -15.59 -16.87 -10.44
CA ARG A 297 -15.32 -15.48 -10.06
C ARG A 297 -15.62 -15.28 -8.57
N TYR A 298 -14.92 -14.35 -7.94
CA TYR A 298 -15.12 -13.95 -6.55
C TYR A 298 -15.76 -12.56 -6.47
N THR A 299 -15.69 -11.80 -7.56
CA THR A 299 -16.38 -10.51 -7.77
C THR A 299 -16.65 -10.29 -9.26
N LEU A 300 -17.63 -9.45 -9.61
CA LEU A 300 -17.88 -9.02 -11.00
C LEU A 300 -17.55 -7.55 -11.26
N ASP A 301 -17.58 -6.69 -10.24
CA ASP A 301 -17.65 -5.23 -10.38
C ASP A 301 -16.82 -4.45 -9.34
N GLU A 302 -16.00 -5.17 -8.56
CA GLU A 302 -15.26 -4.65 -7.41
C GLU A 302 -16.14 -3.90 -6.39
N ARG A 303 -17.42 -4.28 -6.28
CA ARG A 303 -18.38 -3.79 -5.27
C ARG A 303 -19.04 -4.93 -4.52
N VAL A 304 -19.37 -6.00 -5.24
CA VAL A 304 -19.93 -7.22 -4.69
C VAL A 304 -18.86 -8.31 -4.68
N PHE A 305 -18.53 -8.80 -3.48
CA PHE A 305 -17.47 -9.78 -3.26
C PHE A 305 -18.02 -11.01 -2.54
N MET A 306 -17.31 -12.12 -2.66
CA MET A 306 -17.64 -13.38 -2.00
C MET A 306 -16.36 -14.03 -1.47
N GLY A 307 -16.44 -14.76 -0.36
CA GLY A 307 -15.29 -15.48 0.20
C GLY A 307 -15.66 -16.70 1.05
N GLY A 308 -14.65 -17.49 1.43
CA GLY A 308 -14.84 -18.78 2.11
C GLY A 308 -15.64 -19.77 1.26
N ASP A 309 -16.47 -20.58 1.91
CA ASP A 309 -17.29 -21.63 1.28
C ASP A 309 -18.25 -21.14 0.18
N ALA A 310 -18.49 -19.82 0.07
CA ALA A 310 -19.23 -19.25 -1.06
C ALA A 310 -18.43 -19.37 -2.37
N CYS A 311 -17.11 -19.35 -2.28
CA CYS A 311 -16.17 -19.35 -3.39
C CYS A 311 -15.40 -20.66 -3.55
N HIS A 312 -15.11 -21.38 -2.47
CA HIS A 312 -14.28 -22.57 -2.53
C HIS A 312 -14.65 -23.56 -1.43
N THR A 313 -14.80 -24.83 -1.80
CA THR A 313 -15.10 -25.93 -0.87
C THR A 313 -14.06 -27.01 -1.04
N HIS A 314 -13.51 -27.50 0.07
CA HIS A 314 -12.40 -28.47 0.08
C HIS A 314 -12.68 -29.62 1.03
N SER A 315 -11.83 -30.64 0.99
CA SER A 315 -11.92 -31.77 1.90
C SER A 315 -11.58 -31.35 3.34
N PRO A 316 -12.31 -31.86 4.36
CA PRO A 316 -11.96 -31.64 5.77
C PRO A 316 -10.62 -32.29 6.17
N LYS A 317 -10.05 -33.21 5.36
CA LYS A 317 -8.83 -33.96 5.68
C LYS A 317 -7.64 -33.06 6.08
N ALA A 318 -7.47 -31.93 5.38
CA ALA A 318 -6.37 -30.99 5.66
C ALA A 318 -6.73 -29.91 6.69
N GLY A 319 -7.99 -29.84 7.14
CA GLY A 319 -8.46 -28.85 8.12
C GLY A 319 -8.36 -27.39 7.64
N GLN A 320 -8.39 -27.13 6.33
CA GLN A 320 -8.04 -25.81 5.78
C GLN A 320 -9.19 -24.79 5.71
N GLY A 321 -10.46 -25.22 5.68
CA GLY A 321 -11.59 -24.32 5.38
C GLY A 321 -11.63 -23.03 6.21
N MET A 322 -11.64 -23.15 7.55
CA MET A 322 -11.64 -21.98 8.45
C MET A 322 -10.34 -21.15 8.36
N ASN A 323 -9.21 -21.80 8.12
CA ASN A 323 -7.91 -21.13 8.00
C ASN A 323 -7.88 -20.27 6.73
N THR A 324 -8.24 -20.84 5.58
CA THR A 324 -8.37 -20.09 4.32
C THR A 324 -9.36 -18.93 4.46
N ALA A 325 -10.47 -19.13 5.17
CA ALA A 325 -11.45 -18.07 5.46
C ALA A 325 -10.85 -16.89 6.24
N PHE A 326 -9.95 -17.11 7.20
CA PHE A 326 -9.26 -16.03 7.90
C PHE A 326 -8.35 -15.23 6.99
N HIS A 327 -7.62 -15.92 6.10
CA HIS A 327 -6.79 -15.26 5.10
C HIS A 327 -7.62 -14.46 4.10
N ASP A 328 -8.76 -15.00 3.62
CA ASP A 328 -9.67 -14.30 2.71
C ASP A 328 -10.19 -12.99 3.35
N ALA A 329 -10.65 -13.08 4.60
CA ALA A 329 -11.20 -11.94 5.31
C ALA A 329 -10.16 -10.84 5.56
N LEU A 330 -8.97 -11.19 6.04
CA LEU A 330 -7.92 -10.20 6.28
C LEU A 330 -7.44 -9.57 4.98
N ASN A 331 -7.25 -10.37 3.92
CA ASN A 331 -6.84 -9.90 2.59
C ASN A 331 -7.85 -8.89 2.03
N MET A 332 -9.15 -9.19 2.12
CA MET A 332 -10.19 -8.27 1.67
C MET A 332 -10.23 -7.01 2.53
N ALA A 333 -10.21 -7.16 3.86
CA ALA A 333 -10.34 -6.05 4.78
C ALA A 333 -9.30 -4.96 4.51
N TRP A 334 -8.02 -5.33 4.43
CA TRP A 334 -6.96 -4.33 4.30
C TRP A 334 -6.98 -3.65 2.93
N LYS A 335 -7.40 -4.35 1.87
CA LYS A 335 -7.57 -3.77 0.53
C LYS A 335 -8.70 -2.76 0.49
N ILE A 336 -9.84 -3.06 1.12
CA ILE A 336 -10.91 -2.06 1.32
C ILE A 336 -10.35 -0.89 2.13
N HIS A 337 -9.61 -1.16 3.20
CA HIS A 337 -9.04 -0.11 4.03
C HIS A 337 -8.11 0.80 3.22
N ALA A 338 -7.25 0.25 2.37
CA ALA A 338 -6.37 1.02 1.48
C ALA A 338 -7.15 1.89 0.48
N VAL A 339 -8.28 1.42 -0.04
CA VAL A 339 -9.12 2.22 -0.96
C VAL A 339 -9.84 3.33 -0.21
N GLU A 340 -10.52 2.99 0.87
CA GLU A 340 -11.38 3.92 1.61
C GLU A 340 -10.57 4.93 2.44
N SER A 341 -9.33 4.62 2.79
CA SER A 341 -8.38 5.58 3.38
C SER A 341 -7.77 6.54 2.33
N GLY A 342 -8.10 6.36 1.05
CA GLY A 342 -7.54 7.11 -0.07
C GLY A 342 -6.11 6.72 -0.45
N LEU A 343 -5.57 5.61 0.06
CA LEU A 343 -4.23 5.15 -0.33
C LEU A 343 -4.22 4.69 -1.78
N ALA A 344 -5.19 3.87 -2.19
CA ALA A 344 -5.20 3.22 -3.50
C ALA A 344 -6.52 3.42 -4.26
N LYS A 345 -6.47 3.31 -5.59
CA LYS A 345 -7.67 3.35 -6.44
C LYS A 345 -8.48 2.05 -6.27
N ARG A 346 -9.81 2.13 -6.42
CA ARG A 346 -10.73 0.98 -6.25
C ARG A 346 -10.38 -0.24 -7.12
N GLU A 347 -9.81 -0.03 -8.31
CA GLU A 347 -9.40 -1.10 -9.23
C GLU A 347 -8.43 -2.11 -8.60
N ILE A 348 -7.69 -1.74 -7.55
CA ILE A 348 -6.82 -2.68 -6.84
C ILE A 348 -7.60 -3.82 -6.18
N LEU A 349 -8.89 -3.66 -5.91
CA LEU A 349 -9.70 -4.68 -5.25
C LEU A 349 -9.81 -5.95 -6.11
N LYS A 350 -9.60 -5.87 -7.43
CA LYS A 350 -9.51 -7.06 -8.31
C LYS A 350 -8.42 -8.03 -7.90
N THR A 351 -7.37 -7.55 -7.21
CA THR A 351 -6.30 -8.39 -6.69
C THR A 351 -6.78 -9.35 -5.60
N TYR A 352 -7.94 -9.11 -4.97
CA TYR A 352 -8.55 -10.06 -4.04
C TYR A 352 -8.83 -11.39 -4.74
N GLU A 353 -9.46 -11.35 -5.90
CA GLU A 353 -9.74 -12.57 -6.67
C GLU A 353 -8.45 -13.23 -7.14
N SER A 354 -7.55 -12.48 -7.79
CA SER A 354 -6.34 -13.07 -8.36
C SER A 354 -5.43 -13.72 -7.31
N GLU A 355 -5.39 -13.17 -6.10
CA GLU A 355 -4.62 -13.76 -5.00
C GLU A 355 -5.35 -14.93 -4.34
N ARG A 356 -6.62 -14.77 -3.96
CA ARG A 356 -7.32 -15.76 -3.13
C ARG A 356 -7.78 -16.96 -3.93
N LYS A 357 -8.18 -16.76 -5.19
CA LYS A 357 -8.54 -17.85 -6.09
C LYS A 357 -7.34 -18.73 -6.41
N ASP A 358 -6.17 -18.15 -6.68
CA ASP A 358 -4.94 -18.92 -6.96
C ASP A 358 -4.54 -19.82 -5.78
N ILE A 359 -4.66 -19.31 -4.55
CA ILE A 359 -4.43 -20.11 -3.34
C ILE A 359 -5.48 -21.22 -3.19
N ALA A 360 -6.76 -20.96 -3.47
CA ALA A 360 -7.80 -21.99 -3.46
C ALA A 360 -7.58 -23.05 -4.55
N GLU A 361 -7.13 -22.66 -5.74
CA GLU A 361 -6.77 -23.60 -6.82
C GLU A 361 -5.56 -24.45 -6.44
N THR A 362 -4.57 -23.84 -5.81
CA THR A 362 -3.39 -24.53 -5.27
C THR A 362 -3.81 -25.54 -4.21
N LEU A 363 -4.71 -25.16 -3.28
CA LEU A 363 -5.27 -26.07 -2.26
C LEU A 363 -5.98 -27.27 -2.89
N LEU A 364 -6.77 -27.06 -3.95
CA LEU A 364 -7.43 -28.16 -4.66
C LEU A 364 -6.43 -29.07 -5.37
N SER A 365 -5.45 -28.49 -6.06
CA SER A 365 -4.40 -29.27 -6.73
C SER A 365 -3.56 -30.07 -5.73
N PHE A 366 -3.35 -29.49 -4.55
CA PHE A 366 -2.64 -30.08 -3.45
C PHE A 366 -3.40 -31.26 -2.86
N ASP A 367 -4.69 -31.11 -2.54
CA ASP A 367 -5.53 -32.19 -2.01
C ASP A 367 -5.47 -33.44 -2.92
N ASN A 368 -5.44 -33.24 -4.24
CA ASN A 368 -5.34 -34.33 -5.22
C ASN A 368 -3.96 -34.99 -5.25
N LYS A 369 -2.87 -34.21 -5.17
CA LYS A 369 -1.51 -34.73 -5.04
C LYS A 369 -1.32 -35.46 -3.72
N TYR A 370 -1.80 -34.88 -2.62
CA TYR A 370 -1.73 -35.43 -1.28
C TYR A 370 -2.48 -36.75 -1.18
N ALA A 371 -3.70 -36.83 -1.73
CA ALA A 371 -4.44 -38.08 -1.84
C ALA A 371 -3.66 -39.17 -2.61
N ALA A 372 -3.01 -38.81 -3.72
CA ALA A 372 -2.23 -39.75 -4.52
C ALA A 372 -0.91 -40.20 -3.84
N LEU A 373 -0.22 -39.30 -3.12
CA LEU A 373 1.01 -39.59 -2.38
C LEU A 373 0.81 -40.67 -1.31
N PHE A 374 -0.25 -40.54 -0.50
CA PHE A 374 -0.58 -41.54 0.52
C PHE A 374 -1.17 -42.84 -0.05
N SER A 375 -1.66 -42.81 -1.29
CA SER A 375 -2.25 -44.00 -1.94
C SER A 375 -1.24 -44.88 -2.71
N LYS A 376 -0.15 -44.31 -3.26
CA LYS A 376 0.73 -45.00 -4.23
C LYS A 376 2.05 -45.55 -3.68
N ARG A 377 2.65 -44.93 -2.67
CA ARG A 377 3.89 -45.42 -2.03
C ARG A 377 3.87 -45.00 -0.56
N ARG A 378 3.79 -45.97 0.34
CA ARG A 378 3.88 -45.76 1.78
C ARG A 378 5.33 -45.37 2.10
N PRO A 379 5.61 -44.14 2.54
CA PRO A 379 6.98 -43.78 2.84
C PRO A 379 7.41 -44.48 4.13
N THR A 380 8.65 -44.95 4.15
CA THR A 380 9.20 -45.62 5.33
C THR A 380 9.49 -44.60 6.43
N ALA A 381 9.51 -45.07 7.69
CA ALA A 381 9.88 -44.21 8.82
C ALA A 381 11.30 -43.61 8.71
N GLY A 382 12.18 -44.20 7.88
CA GLY A 382 13.50 -43.62 7.57
C GLY A 382 13.42 -42.42 6.62
N GLU A 383 12.73 -42.56 5.49
CA GLU A 383 12.66 -41.54 4.43
C GLU A 383 12.02 -40.23 4.90
N VAL A 384 10.94 -40.30 5.70
CA VAL A 384 10.27 -39.10 6.23
C VAL A 384 11.01 -38.52 7.45
N GLY A 385 11.73 -39.36 8.21
CA GLY A 385 12.64 -38.91 9.27
C GLY A 385 13.77 -38.06 8.72
N GLU A 386 14.44 -38.55 7.67
CA GLU A 386 15.47 -37.80 6.95
C GLU A 386 14.94 -36.49 6.35
N ALA A 387 13.74 -36.51 5.73
CA ALA A 387 13.07 -35.32 5.21
C ALA A 387 12.74 -34.25 6.28
N SER A 388 12.40 -34.71 7.49
CA SER A 388 12.00 -33.85 8.62
C SER A 388 13.19 -33.24 9.38
N HIS A 389 14.37 -33.87 9.32
CA HIS A 389 15.59 -33.43 9.98
C HIS A 389 16.54 -32.61 9.10
N ASN A 390 16.48 -32.77 7.78
CA ASN A 390 17.33 -32.02 6.84
C ASN A 390 16.87 -30.57 6.66
N ALA A 391 17.39 -29.67 7.51
CA ALA A 391 17.65 -28.29 7.10
C ALA A 391 18.80 -28.35 6.09
N ALA A 392 18.53 -27.99 4.83
CA ALA A 392 19.38 -28.28 3.68
C ALA A 392 20.89 -28.13 3.93
N ALA A 393 21.65 -29.21 3.73
CA ALA A 393 23.06 -29.10 3.39
C ALA A 393 23.14 -28.51 1.97
N ALA A 394 23.86 -27.40 1.82
CA ALA A 394 23.73 -26.47 0.69
C ALA A 394 24.17 -26.97 -0.71
N ASN A 395 24.35 -28.27 -0.98
CA ASN A 395 24.90 -28.76 -2.25
C ASN A 395 24.49 -30.19 -2.69
N ALA A 396 23.32 -30.71 -2.27
CA ALA A 396 22.79 -31.97 -2.82
C ALA A 396 21.42 -31.71 -3.50
N GLU A 397 21.20 -32.26 -4.69
CA GLU A 397 19.88 -32.26 -5.33
C GLU A 397 18.87 -32.94 -4.40
N GLU A 398 17.88 -32.18 -3.92
CA GLU A 398 16.82 -32.73 -3.06
C GLU A 398 16.01 -33.77 -3.84
N ASP A 399 15.80 -34.94 -3.23
CA ASP A 399 14.89 -35.97 -3.72
C ASP A 399 13.50 -35.33 -4.01
N PRO A 400 12.94 -35.52 -5.22
CA PRO A 400 11.60 -35.03 -5.58
C PRO A 400 10.51 -35.37 -4.57
N PHE A 401 10.64 -36.50 -3.86
CA PHE A 401 9.74 -36.89 -2.78
C PHE A 401 9.87 -35.93 -1.57
N VAL A 402 11.10 -35.69 -1.10
CA VAL A 402 11.38 -34.79 0.04
C VAL A 402 10.90 -33.39 -0.26
N LYS A 403 11.14 -32.89 -1.48
CA LYS A 403 10.64 -31.59 -1.94
C LYS A 403 9.12 -31.50 -1.88
N THR A 404 8.43 -32.48 -2.47
CA THR A 404 6.96 -32.52 -2.48
C THR A 404 6.39 -32.62 -1.06
N PHE A 405 7.04 -33.39 -0.17
CA PHE A 405 6.67 -33.51 1.23
C PHE A 405 6.83 -32.18 1.99
N LYS A 406 7.97 -31.48 1.81
CA LYS A 406 8.20 -30.17 2.42
C LYS A 406 7.16 -29.14 1.97
N GLU A 407 6.90 -29.04 0.67
CA GLU A 407 5.85 -28.19 0.09
C GLU A 407 4.48 -28.51 0.70
N SER A 408 4.18 -29.80 0.94
CA SER A 408 2.94 -30.25 1.56
C SER A 408 2.76 -29.75 3.00
N CYS A 409 3.81 -29.89 3.80
CA CYS A 409 3.79 -29.45 5.20
C CYS A 409 3.74 -27.91 5.29
N GLU A 410 4.49 -27.20 4.45
CA GLU A 410 4.42 -25.74 4.38
C GLU A 410 2.99 -25.28 4.06
N PHE A 411 2.39 -25.88 3.04
CA PHE A 411 1.05 -25.52 2.60
C PHE A 411 -0.01 -25.80 3.68
N THR A 412 0.00 -26.99 4.27
CA THR A 412 -0.97 -27.35 5.34
C THR A 412 -0.80 -26.52 6.61
N SER A 413 0.41 -26.06 6.93
CA SER A 413 0.65 -25.13 8.05
C SER A 413 0.17 -23.69 7.78
N GLY A 414 -0.11 -23.37 6.51
CA GLY A 414 -0.45 -22.04 6.01
C GLY A 414 0.75 -21.16 5.64
N TYR A 415 1.99 -21.61 5.88
CA TYR A 415 3.21 -20.88 5.47
C TYR A 415 3.60 -21.09 4.00
N GLY A 416 2.99 -22.06 3.33
CA GLY A 416 3.15 -22.31 1.89
C GLY A 416 2.37 -21.33 1.01
N VAL A 417 1.61 -20.41 1.60
CA VAL A 417 0.94 -19.33 0.85
C VAL A 417 2.00 -18.40 0.27
N ALA A 418 2.03 -18.30 -1.05
CA ALA A 418 2.87 -17.38 -1.80
C ALA A 418 2.03 -16.70 -2.87
N TYR A 419 1.79 -15.39 -2.74
CA TYR A 419 1.09 -14.64 -3.77
C TYR A 419 1.97 -14.44 -5.00
N LYS A 420 1.38 -14.60 -6.18
CA LYS A 420 2.01 -14.22 -7.45
C LYS A 420 2.17 -12.70 -7.54
N SER A 421 3.10 -12.27 -8.41
CA SER A 421 3.36 -10.85 -8.67
C SER A 421 2.08 -10.09 -9.03
N ASN A 422 1.96 -8.91 -8.45
CA ASN A 422 0.93 -7.91 -8.73
C ASN A 422 1.40 -6.58 -8.12
N VAL A 423 0.55 -5.55 -8.15
CA VAL A 423 0.89 -4.21 -7.61
C VAL A 423 1.33 -4.19 -6.13
N PHE A 424 1.02 -5.22 -5.33
CA PHE A 424 1.41 -5.34 -3.92
C PHE A 424 2.55 -6.33 -3.68
N THR A 425 2.96 -7.08 -4.70
CA THR A 425 3.94 -8.15 -4.60
C THR A 425 4.95 -7.98 -5.72
N TRP A 426 6.13 -7.47 -5.36
CA TRP A 426 7.17 -7.13 -6.32
C TRP A 426 7.84 -8.38 -6.90
N ASP A 427 8.08 -8.36 -8.19
CA ASP A 427 9.04 -9.20 -8.92
C ASP A 427 9.70 -8.36 -10.03
N GLU A 428 10.54 -8.98 -10.85
CA GLU A 428 11.24 -8.30 -11.95
C GLU A 428 10.30 -7.71 -13.01
N THR A 429 9.02 -8.15 -13.07
CA THR A 429 8.01 -7.63 -14.01
C THR A 429 7.19 -6.46 -13.43
N HIS A 430 7.40 -6.11 -12.16
CA HIS A 430 6.67 -5.05 -11.49
C HIS A 430 6.93 -3.67 -12.13
N PRO A 431 5.97 -2.74 -12.21
CA PRO A 431 6.20 -1.41 -12.81
C PRO A 431 7.30 -0.60 -12.13
N ALA A 432 7.51 -0.81 -10.84
CA ALA A 432 8.61 -0.21 -10.08
C ALA A 432 9.93 -0.93 -10.34
N GLN A 433 10.84 -0.24 -11.03
CA GLN A 433 12.15 -0.75 -11.43
C GLN A 433 13.27 0.04 -10.75
N SER A 434 14.23 -0.65 -10.16
CA SER A 434 15.41 -0.06 -9.52
C SER A 434 16.47 -1.15 -9.33
N PRO A 435 17.77 -0.83 -9.49
CA PRO A 435 18.85 -1.77 -9.18
C PRO A 435 18.95 -2.10 -7.68
N LEU A 436 18.20 -1.41 -6.82
CA LEU A 436 18.19 -1.64 -5.37
C LEU A 436 17.18 -2.72 -4.95
N PHE A 437 16.31 -3.19 -5.85
CA PHE A 437 15.51 -4.40 -5.61
C PHE A 437 16.38 -5.65 -5.82
N ASN A 438 15.84 -6.82 -5.44
CA ASN A 438 16.51 -8.13 -5.59
C ASN A 438 17.92 -8.18 -4.98
N ILE A 439 18.02 -7.78 -3.71
CA ILE A 439 19.27 -7.68 -2.96
C ILE A 439 19.96 -9.06 -2.91
N PRO A 440 21.22 -9.18 -3.37
CA PRO A 440 21.94 -10.45 -3.32
C PRO A 440 22.04 -11.02 -1.91
N GLY A 441 21.73 -12.31 -1.74
CA GLY A 441 21.83 -13.03 -0.47
C GLY A 441 20.57 -12.98 0.40
N VAL A 442 19.63 -12.06 0.14
CA VAL A 442 18.37 -11.98 0.88
C VAL A 442 17.50 -13.21 0.59
N LYS A 443 16.99 -13.84 1.65
CA LYS A 443 16.22 -15.09 1.62
C LYS A 443 14.70 -14.87 1.67
N LEU A 444 14.27 -13.61 1.77
CA LEU A 444 12.86 -13.23 1.79
C LEU A 444 12.27 -13.31 0.38
N THR A 445 11.10 -13.91 0.26
CA THR A 445 10.37 -14.00 -1.02
C THR A 445 9.12 -13.12 -0.96
N PRO A 446 8.99 -12.10 -1.83
CA PRO A 446 7.74 -11.37 -2.00
C PRO A 446 6.55 -12.33 -2.18
N GLY A 447 5.43 -11.99 -1.54
CA GLY A 447 4.20 -12.78 -1.56
C GLY A 447 4.12 -13.85 -0.49
N ARG A 448 5.22 -14.20 0.20
CA ARG A 448 5.22 -15.11 1.36
C ARG A 448 5.06 -14.36 2.68
N ALA A 449 4.69 -15.07 3.74
CA ALA A 449 4.66 -14.51 5.10
C ALA A 449 6.05 -14.03 5.53
N PHE A 450 6.11 -12.92 6.28
CA PHE A 450 7.36 -12.44 6.87
C PHE A 450 7.96 -13.47 7.83
N THR A 451 9.23 -13.79 7.65
CA THR A 451 9.94 -14.80 8.45
C THR A 451 10.03 -14.34 9.91
N PRO A 452 9.68 -15.19 10.90
CA PRO A 452 9.73 -14.82 12.30
C PRO A 452 11.13 -14.37 12.72
N SER A 453 11.26 -13.30 13.49
CA SER A 453 12.57 -12.80 13.95
C SER A 453 12.46 -12.21 15.34
N THR A 454 13.38 -12.55 16.24
CA THR A 454 13.41 -12.02 17.62
C THR A 454 14.53 -11.01 17.77
N VAL A 455 14.23 -9.85 18.34
CA VAL A 455 15.18 -8.76 18.57
C VAL A 455 14.97 -8.14 19.95
N THR A 456 15.91 -7.33 20.42
CA THR A 456 15.78 -6.58 21.67
C THR A 456 15.29 -5.17 21.39
N ARG A 457 14.18 -4.75 22.00
CA ARG A 457 13.70 -3.37 21.90
C ARG A 457 14.57 -2.41 22.70
N LEU A 458 15.02 -1.33 22.07
CA LEU A 458 15.93 -0.39 22.72
C LEU A 458 15.29 0.38 23.88
N ALA A 459 14.00 0.72 23.75
CA ALA A 459 13.28 1.54 24.73
C ALA A 459 13.20 0.92 26.13
N ASP A 460 13.11 -0.40 26.23
CA ASP A 460 12.85 -1.09 27.51
C ASP A 460 13.52 -2.47 27.66
N ALA A 461 14.42 -2.83 26.73
CA ALA A 461 15.15 -4.10 26.71
C ALA A 461 14.27 -5.36 26.57
N ASN A 462 12.98 -5.22 26.25
CA ASN A 462 12.13 -6.39 26.06
C ASN A 462 12.48 -7.12 24.77
N PHE A 463 12.43 -8.45 24.81
CA PHE A 463 12.54 -9.28 23.62
C PHE A 463 11.22 -9.21 22.84
N VAL A 464 11.34 -8.96 21.54
CA VAL A 464 10.21 -8.69 20.65
C VAL A 464 10.26 -9.62 19.45
N GLU A 465 9.11 -10.20 19.15
CA GLU A 465 8.85 -10.96 17.92
C GLU A 465 8.39 -9.98 16.83
N LEU A 466 9.28 -9.64 15.88
CA LEU A 466 9.05 -8.56 14.90
C LEU A 466 7.76 -8.75 14.10
N GLU A 467 7.45 -9.99 13.72
CA GLU A 467 6.27 -10.36 12.94
C GLU A 467 4.94 -10.18 13.69
N GLN A 468 4.99 -9.98 15.02
CA GLN A 468 3.81 -9.83 15.89
C GLN A 468 3.71 -8.50 16.63
N GLU A 469 4.73 -7.66 16.48
CA GLU A 469 4.90 -6.47 17.30
C GLU A 469 3.96 -5.33 16.91
N ILE A 470 3.70 -5.17 15.60
CA ILE A 470 2.70 -4.25 15.09
C ILE A 470 1.41 -5.04 14.87
N PRO A 471 0.29 -4.69 15.55
CA PRO A 471 -0.98 -5.39 15.39
C PRO A 471 -1.52 -5.25 13.98
N ALA A 472 -2.53 -6.05 13.63
CA ALA A 472 -3.27 -5.93 12.36
C ALA A 472 -4.15 -4.66 12.35
N ASN A 473 -3.51 -3.52 12.13
CA ASN A 473 -4.09 -2.16 12.21
C ASN A 473 -4.34 -1.53 10.82
N GLY A 474 -4.16 -2.28 9.73
CA GLY A 474 -4.38 -1.79 8.37
C GLY A 474 -3.16 -1.12 7.72
N ALA A 475 -2.06 -0.91 8.46
CA ALA A 475 -0.86 -0.25 7.94
C ALA A 475 0.13 -1.22 7.28
N PHE A 476 0.82 -0.73 6.24
CA PHE A 476 2.05 -1.34 5.74
C PHE A 476 3.16 -1.15 6.78
N ARG A 477 4.07 -2.13 6.86
CA ARG A 477 5.18 -2.10 7.82
C ARG A 477 6.50 -2.09 7.07
N ILE A 478 7.33 -1.10 7.37
CA ILE A 478 8.62 -0.86 6.74
C ILE A 478 9.69 -1.22 7.78
N PHE A 479 10.28 -2.40 7.64
CA PHE A 479 11.36 -2.86 8.50
C PHE A 479 12.70 -2.46 7.88
N VAL A 480 13.36 -1.47 8.48
CA VAL A 480 14.70 -1.02 8.12
C VAL A 480 15.71 -1.84 8.94
N PHE A 481 16.22 -2.92 8.35
CA PHE A 481 17.39 -3.62 8.86
C PHE A 481 18.59 -2.72 8.61
N ALA A 482 18.91 -1.87 9.58
CA ALA A 482 19.82 -0.75 9.43
C ALA A 482 21.31 -1.15 9.38
N GLY A 483 21.63 -2.43 9.58
CA GLY A 483 23.02 -2.88 9.70
C GLY A 483 23.72 -2.25 10.91
N LYS A 484 25.06 -2.21 10.88
CA LYS A 484 25.88 -1.61 11.94
C LYS A 484 25.80 -0.09 11.89
N GLN A 485 25.30 0.51 12.97
CA GLN A 485 25.10 1.96 13.07
C GLN A 485 26.37 2.77 12.73
N ALA A 486 27.55 2.30 13.18
CA ALA A 486 28.82 2.96 12.90
C ALA A 486 29.15 3.09 11.40
N LYS A 487 28.55 2.26 10.54
CA LYS A 487 28.73 2.30 9.07
C LYS A 487 27.55 2.95 8.36
N THR A 488 26.33 2.78 8.86
CA THR A 488 25.10 3.16 8.14
C THR A 488 24.48 4.47 8.62
N ASN A 489 25.10 5.18 9.57
CA ASN A 489 24.62 6.47 10.07
C ASN A 489 24.22 7.45 8.95
N LYS A 490 25.04 7.56 7.90
CA LYS A 490 24.74 8.45 6.77
C LYS A 490 23.55 7.95 5.95
N ALA A 491 23.51 6.66 5.59
CA ALA A 491 22.37 6.07 4.88
C ALA A 491 21.05 6.20 5.66
N ILE A 492 21.08 6.05 6.99
CA ILE A 492 19.90 6.24 7.84
C ILE A 492 19.48 7.72 7.92
N ALA A 493 20.44 8.65 8.00
CA ALA A 493 20.16 10.08 7.95
C ALA A 493 19.56 10.50 6.60
N ASP A 494 20.11 10.01 5.49
CA ASP A 494 19.61 10.28 4.15
C ASP A 494 18.21 9.65 3.94
N PHE A 495 18.00 8.41 4.40
CA PHE A 495 16.68 7.76 4.38
C PHE A 495 15.64 8.61 5.13
N ALA A 496 15.96 9.05 6.34
CA ALA A 496 15.08 9.91 7.14
C ALA A 496 14.78 11.25 6.46
N ALA A 497 15.80 11.93 5.94
CA ALA A 497 15.63 13.22 5.24
C ALA A 497 14.76 13.06 3.99
N ASN A 498 14.91 11.97 3.24
CA ASN A 498 14.10 11.69 2.07
C ASN A 498 12.67 11.26 2.41
N LEU A 499 12.43 10.62 3.55
CA LEU A 499 11.08 10.40 4.07
C LEU A 499 10.36 11.70 4.42
N GLU A 500 11.09 12.76 4.79
CA GLU A 500 10.50 14.07 5.13
C GLU A 500 10.16 14.93 3.92
N LYS A 501 10.68 14.61 2.73
CA LYS A 501 10.34 15.31 1.47
C LYS A 501 8.83 15.26 1.22
N GLU A 502 8.28 16.33 0.66
CA GLU A 502 6.83 16.54 0.49
C GLU A 502 6.14 15.38 -0.25
N ARG A 503 6.81 14.82 -1.25
CA ARG A 503 6.30 13.74 -2.10
C ARG A 503 6.78 12.33 -1.75
N SER A 504 7.35 12.13 -0.55
CA SER A 504 7.64 10.76 -0.11
C SER A 504 6.34 9.98 0.15
N PHE A 505 6.39 8.65 0.02
CA PHE A 505 5.25 7.77 0.34
C PHE A 505 4.71 7.99 1.77
N LEU A 506 5.55 8.48 2.69
CA LEU A 506 5.16 8.77 4.06
C LEU A 506 4.53 10.17 4.21
N SER A 507 5.17 11.20 3.66
CA SER A 507 4.73 12.60 3.81
C SER A 507 3.41 12.89 3.11
N VAL A 508 3.20 12.31 1.93
CA VAL A 508 1.97 12.48 1.13
C VAL A 508 0.73 11.92 1.84
N TYR A 509 0.93 10.93 2.70
CA TYR A 509 -0.09 10.30 3.54
C TYR A 509 0.12 10.60 5.02
N ARG A 510 0.75 11.74 5.33
CA ARG A 510 0.89 12.22 6.70
C ARG A 510 -0.49 12.51 7.26
N ARG A 511 -0.71 12.10 8.51
CA ARG A 511 -1.98 12.33 9.20
C ARG A 511 -2.16 13.83 9.48
N SER A 512 -3.37 14.34 9.25
CA SER A 512 -3.68 15.76 9.40
C SER A 512 -3.66 16.22 10.87
N ASP A 513 -3.90 15.30 11.79
CA ASP A 513 -3.93 15.50 13.25
C ASP A 513 -2.55 15.28 13.90
N ILE A 514 -1.45 15.32 13.13
CA ILE A 514 -0.09 15.02 13.63
C ILE A 514 0.31 15.87 14.85
N ALA A 515 -0.17 17.11 14.93
CA ALA A 515 0.10 18.03 16.04
C ALA A 515 -0.54 17.57 17.36
N ASP A 516 -1.63 16.80 17.30
CA ASP A 516 -2.39 16.32 18.45
C ASP A 516 -2.06 14.86 18.81
N VAL A 517 -1.12 14.25 18.09
CA VAL A 517 -0.73 12.86 18.33
C VAL A 517 0.00 12.75 19.65
N SER A 518 -0.55 11.90 20.52
CA SER A 518 0.08 11.56 21.79
C SER A 518 1.49 11.04 21.56
N PHE A 519 2.42 11.47 22.41
CA PHE A 519 3.76 10.88 22.50
C PHE A 519 3.71 9.34 22.66
N PHE A 520 2.65 8.81 23.26
CA PHE A 520 2.44 7.37 23.47
C PHE A 520 1.79 6.65 22.27
N GLU A 521 1.53 7.33 21.16
CA GLU A 521 1.15 6.66 19.91
C GLU A 521 2.32 5.78 19.44
N ARG A 522 2.15 4.48 19.60
CA ARG A 522 3.22 3.51 19.43
C ARG A 522 3.50 3.19 17.97
N HIS A 523 2.46 3.06 17.15
CA HIS A 523 2.54 2.37 15.86
C HIS A 523 2.43 3.32 14.67
N LEU A 524 1.64 4.40 14.80
CA LEU A 524 1.22 5.26 13.69
C LEU A 524 1.41 6.77 13.99
N PRO A 525 2.60 7.21 14.45
CA PRO A 525 2.85 8.61 14.79
C PRO A 525 2.74 9.56 13.59
N HIS A 526 3.18 9.15 12.40
CA HIS A 526 3.23 10.02 11.21
C HIS A 526 2.12 9.76 10.19
N SER A 527 1.71 8.51 10.02
CA SER A 527 0.68 8.11 9.06
C SER A 527 -0.15 6.99 9.64
N LYS A 528 -1.46 6.97 9.33
CA LYS A 528 -2.34 5.85 9.68
C LYS A 528 -2.14 4.62 8.77
N LEU A 529 -1.31 4.74 7.73
CA LEU A 529 -1.12 3.75 6.68
C LEU A 529 0.27 3.11 6.67
N PHE A 530 1.23 3.69 7.39
CA PHE A 530 2.63 3.25 7.39
C PHE A 530 3.22 3.25 8.80
N SER A 531 3.82 2.13 9.18
CA SER A 531 4.62 1.98 10.40
C SER A 531 6.08 1.71 10.06
N LEU A 532 7.01 2.42 10.70
CA LEU A 532 8.45 2.24 10.53
C LEU A 532 9.03 1.45 11.71
N CYS A 533 9.93 0.51 11.41
CA CYS A 533 10.73 -0.23 12.38
C CYS A 533 12.20 -0.10 12.00
N VAL A 534 13.10 0.11 12.96
CA VAL A 534 14.55 0.18 12.72
C VAL A 534 15.24 -0.89 13.54
N ILE A 535 16.03 -1.75 12.90
CA ILE A 535 16.73 -2.87 13.52
C ILE A 535 18.23 -2.70 13.26
N TYR A 536 19.00 -2.38 14.30
CA TYR A 536 20.45 -2.26 14.20
C TYR A 536 21.14 -3.62 14.44
N ALA A 537 22.14 -3.93 13.62
CA ALA A 537 23.05 -5.05 13.84
C ALA A 537 24.14 -4.66 14.85
N ASP A 538 23.72 -4.41 16.09
CA ASP A 538 24.62 -4.06 17.19
C ASP A 538 24.05 -4.56 18.52
N GLU A 539 24.87 -4.55 19.57
CA GLU A 539 24.41 -4.78 20.93
C GLU A 539 23.54 -3.61 21.40
N LYS A 540 22.44 -3.88 22.13
CA LYS A 540 21.49 -2.85 22.60
C LYS A 540 22.14 -1.61 23.19
N ASN A 541 23.18 -1.77 24.01
CA ASN A 541 23.83 -0.66 24.73
C ASN A 541 24.88 0.10 23.88
N LYS A 542 25.17 -0.37 22.67
CA LYS A 542 26.10 0.28 21.73
C LYS A 542 25.37 1.13 20.70
N VAL A 543 24.05 0.99 20.57
CA VAL A 543 23.25 1.85 19.69
C VAL A 543 23.12 3.24 20.32
N ASP A 544 23.65 4.25 19.62
CA ASP A 544 23.52 5.65 19.99
C ASP A 544 22.16 6.21 19.54
N MET A 545 21.24 6.35 20.51
CA MET A 545 19.92 6.92 20.29
C MET A 545 19.95 8.43 19.95
N ALA A 546 21.03 9.14 20.25
CA ALA A 546 21.14 10.55 19.89
C ALA A 546 21.37 10.72 18.38
N ALA A 547 22.07 9.77 17.75
CA ALA A 547 22.37 9.75 16.32
C ALA A 547 21.18 9.32 15.43
N VAL A 548 20.15 8.69 16.00
CA VAL A 548 18.96 8.28 15.23
C VAL A 548 18.14 9.54 14.83
N PRO A 549 17.82 9.73 13.54
CA PRO A 549 17.02 10.87 13.08
C PRO A 549 15.65 10.97 13.75
N LYS A 550 15.14 12.19 13.93
CA LYS A 550 13.90 12.45 14.69
C LYS A 550 12.70 11.66 14.17
N ILE A 551 12.45 11.66 12.86
CA ILE A 551 11.30 10.95 12.26
C ILE A 551 11.29 9.45 12.60
N LEU A 552 12.46 8.82 12.76
CA LEU A 552 12.59 7.42 13.18
C LEU A 552 12.50 7.28 14.70
N ARG A 553 13.05 8.23 15.47
CA ARG A 553 12.95 8.25 16.94
C ARG A 553 11.54 8.41 17.47
N ASP A 554 10.64 9.06 16.73
CA ASP A 554 9.24 9.14 17.14
C ASP A 554 8.62 7.73 17.22
N TYR A 555 9.12 6.77 16.44
CA TYR A 555 8.84 5.33 16.56
C TYR A 555 9.72 4.66 17.64
N HIS A 556 9.96 5.29 18.79
CA HIS A 556 10.87 4.80 19.83
C HIS A 556 10.59 3.37 20.33
N HIS A 557 9.34 2.92 20.29
CA HIS A 557 8.97 1.53 20.58
C HIS A 557 9.28 0.53 19.46
N HIS A 558 9.67 1.03 18.28
CA HIS A 558 10.02 0.27 17.09
C HIS A 558 11.48 0.45 16.66
N ILE A 559 12.36 0.71 17.62
CA ILE A 559 13.81 0.69 17.42
C ILE A 559 14.39 -0.49 18.21
N TYR A 560 15.20 -1.30 17.53
CA TYR A 560 15.65 -2.60 17.99
C TYR A 560 17.15 -2.80 17.80
N ALA A 561 17.72 -3.68 18.62
CA ALA A 561 19.04 -4.29 18.45
C ALA A 561 18.86 -5.78 18.11
N ASP A 562 19.63 -6.25 17.14
CA ASP A 562 19.71 -7.66 16.75
C ASP A 562 20.84 -8.37 17.52
N ASP A 563 20.69 -8.48 18.83
CA ASP A 563 21.72 -9.00 19.75
C ASP A 563 21.35 -10.34 20.39
N LEU A 564 20.37 -11.04 19.81
CA LEU A 564 19.86 -12.31 20.31
C LEU A 564 20.27 -13.47 19.41
N PRO A 565 20.62 -14.64 19.97
CA PRO A 565 20.89 -15.83 19.18
C PRO A 565 19.59 -16.43 18.63
N ASP A 566 19.67 -17.06 17.46
CA ASP A 566 18.58 -17.85 16.87
C ASP A 566 19.07 -19.27 16.57
N VAL A 567 18.31 -20.27 17.00
CA VAL A 567 18.60 -21.70 16.80
C VAL A 567 18.67 -22.11 15.33
N ARG A 568 18.07 -21.32 14.42
CA ARG A 568 18.11 -21.52 12.97
C ARG A 568 19.43 -21.12 12.33
N VAL A 569 20.13 -20.18 12.96
CA VAL A 569 21.40 -19.63 12.50
C VAL A 569 22.35 -19.58 13.70
N PRO A 570 22.76 -20.74 14.25
CA PRO A 570 23.47 -20.81 15.54
C PRO A 570 24.86 -20.17 15.53
N HIS A 571 25.39 -19.86 14.34
CA HIS A 571 26.69 -19.21 14.13
C HIS A 571 26.57 -17.73 13.74
N ALA A 572 25.35 -17.23 13.53
CA ALA A 572 25.13 -15.82 13.25
C ALA A 572 25.47 -14.97 14.47
N LYS A 573 26.13 -13.85 14.23
CA LYS A 573 26.38 -12.83 15.24
C LYS A 573 25.16 -11.91 15.40
N PHE A 574 24.48 -11.61 14.31
CA PHE A 574 23.28 -10.78 14.25
C PHE A 574 22.18 -11.61 13.58
N ALA A 575 21.48 -12.38 14.41
CA ALA A 575 20.68 -13.50 13.94
C ALA A 575 19.50 -13.07 13.05
N ALA A 576 18.82 -11.96 13.37
CA ALA A 576 17.73 -11.46 12.54
C ALA A 576 18.21 -10.99 11.16
N HIS A 577 19.34 -10.27 11.05
CA HIS A 577 19.90 -9.86 9.76
C HIS A 577 20.31 -11.07 8.93
N GLU A 578 21.14 -11.94 9.50
CA GLU A 578 21.76 -13.06 8.78
C GLU A 578 20.75 -14.17 8.44
N LYS A 579 19.72 -14.38 9.29
CA LYS A 579 18.62 -15.32 8.98
C LYS A 579 17.83 -14.87 7.76
N LEU A 580 17.58 -13.58 7.63
CA LEU A 580 16.89 -13.00 6.48
C LEU A 580 17.80 -12.81 5.27
N GLY A 581 19.11 -12.99 5.43
CA GLY A 581 20.10 -12.88 4.36
C GLY A 581 20.59 -11.45 4.09
N PHE A 582 20.34 -10.51 5.01
CA PHE A 582 20.92 -9.17 4.94
C PHE A 582 22.37 -9.17 5.44
N ASP A 583 23.23 -8.41 4.77
CA ASP A 583 24.58 -8.11 5.26
C ASP A 583 24.47 -7.24 6.53
N PRO A 584 24.96 -7.70 7.70
CA PRO A 584 24.90 -6.92 8.94
C PRO A 584 25.69 -5.61 8.89
N GLU A 585 26.59 -5.41 7.93
CA GLU A 585 27.36 -4.17 7.81
C GLU A 585 26.57 -3.04 7.14
N VAL A 586 25.68 -3.35 6.19
CA VAL A 586 24.98 -2.36 5.35
C VAL A 586 23.45 -2.46 5.39
N GLY A 587 22.91 -3.66 5.63
CA GLY A 587 21.49 -3.87 5.84
C GLY A 587 20.60 -3.72 4.59
N GLY A 588 19.33 -3.40 4.81
CA GLY A 588 18.30 -3.26 3.79
C GLY A 588 16.91 -2.96 4.38
N VAL A 589 15.92 -2.82 3.52
CA VAL A 589 14.54 -2.51 3.88
C VAL A 589 13.61 -3.62 3.41
N VAL A 590 12.71 -4.06 4.28
CA VAL A 590 11.62 -5.00 3.96
C VAL A 590 10.30 -4.28 4.11
N VAL A 591 9.49 -4.28 3.06
CA VAL A 591 8.09 -3.84 3.13
C VAL A 591 7.22 -5.06 3.33
N THR A 592 6.33 -5.02 4.32
CA THR A 592 5.25 -6.01 4.46
C THR A 592 3.89 -5.33 4.34
N ARG A 593 2.97 -6.05 3.72
CA ARG A 593 1.57 -5.68 3.60
C ARG A 593 0.87 -5.66 4.97
N PRO A 594 -0.31 -5.05 5.08
CA PRO A 594 -1.12 -5.11 6.30
C PRO A 594 -1.46 -6.54 6.76
N ASP A 595 -1.50 -7.51 5.86
CA ASP A 595 -1.68 -8.95 6.11
C ASP A 595 -0.38 -9.73 6.40
N SER A 596 0.72 -9.03 6.66
CA SER A 596 2.04 -9.56 7.04
C SER A 596 2.72 -10.44 5.97
N HIS A 597 2.33 -10.32 4.70
CA HIS A 597 3.10 -10.86 3.58
C HIS A 597 4.15 -9.85 3.11
N ILE A 598 5.30 -10.34 2.69
CA ILE A 598 6.39 -9.53 2.14
C ILE A 598 5.91 -8.93 0.81
N ALA A 599 6.09 -7.63 0.64
CA ALA A 599 5.70 -6.88 -0.54
C ALA A 599 6.91 -6.70 -1.47
N CYS A 600 8.03 -6.21 -0.92
CA CYS A 600 9.29 -6.04 -1.62
C CYS A 600 10.46 -5.92 -0.62
N THR A 601 11.68 -6.01 -1.13
CA THR A 601 12.92 -5.74 -0.39
C THR A 601 13.78 -4.76 -1.18
N VAL A 602 14.32 -3.73 -0.51
CA VAL A 602 15.09 -2.64 -1.12
C VAL A 602 16.42 -2.45 -0.39
N GLN A 603 17.52 -2.32 -1.10
CA GLN A 603 18.82 -2.06 -0.49
C GLN A 603 18.84 -0.71 0.23
N LEU A 604 19.44 -0.68 1.42
CA LEU A 604 19.71 0.56 2.15
C LEU A 604 20.99 1.18 1.60
N VAL A 605 20.90 2.41 1.10
CA VAL A 605 22.04 3.13 0.50
C VAL A 605 22.07 4.58 0.98
N GLU A 606 23.25 5.21 0.86
CA GLU A 606 23.37 6.66 1.00
C GLU A 606 22.66 7.39 -0.15
N GLY A 607 22.20 8.62 0.10
CA GLY A 607 21.41 9.41 -0.84
C GLY A 607 19.92 9.03 -0.85
N SER A 608 19.23 9.36 -1.94
CA SER A 608 17.77 9.20 -2.04
C SER A 608 17.30 7.82 -2.52
N GLY A 609 18.21 7.02 -3.08
CA GLY A 609 17.87 5.80 -3.85
C GLY A 609 16.94 4.83 -3.13
N THR A 610 17.14 4.59 -1.82
CA THR A 610 16.26 3.72 -1.04
C THR A 610 14.81 4.24 -1.00
N VAL A 611 14.61 5.53 -0.75
CA VAL A 611 13.26 6.14 -0.71
C VAL A 611 12.69 6.29 -2.11
N ASP A 612 13.51 6.55 -3.13
CA ASP A 612 13.07 6.61 -4.53
C ASP A 612 12.51 5.26 -5.02
N ALA A 613 13.20 4.16 -4.70
CA ALA A 613 12.70 2.80 -5.00
C ALA A 613 11.39 2.49 -4.25
N LEU A 614 11.26 2.91 -2.99
CA LEU A 614 10.01 2.77 -2.24
C LEU A 614 8.89 3.64 -2.81
N ASN A 615 9.18 4.88 -3.21
CA ASN A 615 8.23 5.77 -3.89
C ASN A 615 7.75 5.15 -5.21
N ALA A 616 8.64 4.55 -5.99
CA ALA A 616 8.28 3.84 -7.21
C ALA A 616 7.37 2.63 -6.91
N PHE A 617 7.69 1.84 -5.87
CA PHE A 617 6.87 0.70 -5.45
C PHE A 617 5.45 1.12 -5.03
N PHE A 618 5.33 2.06 -4.09
CA PHE A 618 4.03 2.55 -3.64
C PHE A 618 3.30 3.29 -4.78
N GLY A 619 4.03 4.02 -5.62
CA GLY A 619 3.53 4.76 -6.78
C GLY A 619 2.75 3.91 -7.78
N ALA A 620 3.01 2.61 -7.83
CA ALA A 620 2.30 1.67 -8.71
C ALA A 620 0.81 1.50 -8.37
N PHE A 621 0.39 1.86 -7.14
CA PHE A 621 -1.01 1.71 -6.72
C PHE A 621 -1.56 2.92 -5.96
N THR A 622 -0.72 3.87 -5.55
CA THR A 622 -1.18 5.03 -4.77
C THR A 622 -2.02 6.01 -5.59
N THR A 623 -3.00 6.67 -4.95
CA THR A 623 -3.82 7.69 -5.62
C THR A 623 -3.09 9.01 -5.81
N LYS A 624 -2.21 9.36 -4.87
CA LYS A 624 -1.40 10.57 -4.90
C LYS A 624 -0.03 10.30 -5.55
N PRO A 625 0.51 11.27 -6.32
CA PRO A 625 1.83 11.15 -6.93
C PRO A 625 2.92 11.11 -5.85
N LEU A 626 3.92 10.25 -6.05
CA LEU A 626 5.06 10.05 -5.15
C LEU A 626 6.38 10.30 -5.90
N GLY A 627 7.46 10.59 -5.16
CA GLY A 627 8.78 10.87 -5.73
C GLY A 627 8.98 12.32 -6.13
N GLN A 628 10.11 12.63 -6.76
CA GLN A 628 10.38 14.01 -7.19
C GLN A 628 9.42 14.42 -8.31
N ASP A 629 9.10 15.72 -8.34
CA ASP A 629 8.24 16.29 -9.36
C ASP A 629 8.95 16.17 -10.72
N GLN A 630 8.43 15.35 -11.63
CA GLN A 630 8.81 15.42 -13.05
C GLN A 630 8.62 16.83 -13.63
N GLN A 631 8.03 17.80 -12.90
CA GLN A 631 8.08 19.19 -13.33
C GLN A 631 9.50 19.77 -13.39
N ALA A 632 10.43 19.38 -12.50
CA ALA A 632 11.80 19.93 -12.55
C ALA A 632 12.59 19.44 -13.78
N SER A 633 12.41 18.17 -14.18
CA SER A 633 12.97 17.61 -15.41
C SER A 633 12.37 18.20 -16.69
N ARG A 634 11.17 18.83 -16.60
CA ARG A 634 10.50 19.54 -17.71
C ARG A 634 10.91 21.01 -17.85
N LEU A 635 11.74 21.54 -16.94
CA LEU A 635 12.20 22.93 -16.97
C LEU A 635 13.49 23.06 -17.80
N VAL A 636 13.61 24.21 -18.47
CA VAL A 636 14.84 24.66 -19.10
C VAL A 636 15.43 25.85 -18.32
N ASN A 637 16.76 25.93 -18.21
CA ASN A 637 17.50 27.05 -17.65
C ASN A 637 18.32 27.78 -18.73
N GLU A 638 19.02 28.83 -18.31
CA GLU A 638 19.86 29.66 -19.18
C GLU A 638 19.12 30.23 -20.42
N LEU A 639 17.79 30.42 -20.38
CA LEU A 639 17.01 30.87 -21.53
C LEU A 639 17.41 32.29 -21.94
N ARG A 640 17.94 32.46 -23.16
CA ARG A 640 18.41 33.77 -23.68
C ARG A 640 18.35 33.83 -25.22
N PRO A 641 18.26 35.03 -25.81
CA PRO A 641 18.37 35.16 -27.26
C PRO A 641 19.79 34.80 -27.71
N LYS A 642 19.88 34.19 -28.88
CA LYS A 642 21.16 33.90 -29.57
C LYS A 642 21.70 35.20 -30.16
N ASP A 643 22.45 35.93 -29.35
CA ASP A 643 22.98 37.26 -29.69
C ASP A 643 24.51 37.22 -29.74
N THR A 644 25.09 36.91 -30.89
CA THR A 644 26.54 36.87 -31.11
C THR A 644 26.95 37.83 -32.24
N GLU A 645 28.24 38.14 -32.35
CA GLU A 645 28.72 39.03 -33.42
C GLU A 645 28.57 38.37 -34.82
N GLU A 646 28.63 37.04 -34.85
CA GLU A 646 28.46 36.22 -36.07
C GLU A 646 26.97 36.06 -36.45
N GLU A 647 26.08 36.01 -35.46
CA GLU A 647 24.63 35.90 -35.62
C GLU A 647 23.94 36.88 -34.64
N PRO A 648 23.85 38.17 -35.01
CA PRO A 648 23.30 39.20 -34.13
C PRO A 648 21.79 39.07 -33.96
N TYR A 649 21.33 39.19 -32.71
CA TYR A 649 19.90 39.20 -32.43
C TYR A 649 19.32 40.61 -32.67
N TYR A 650 18.19 40.69 -33.37
CA TYR A 650 17.48 41.93 -33.66
C TYR A 650 16.33 42.13 -32.68
N TYR A 651 16.51 43.04 -31.73
CA TYR A 651 15.49 43.31 -30.72
C TYR A 651 14.40 44.19 -31.32
N THR A 652 13.19 43.64 -31.41
CA THR A 652 12.06 44.26 -32.11
C THR A 652 11.04 44.83 -31.12
N PHE A 653 10.72 46.13 -31.24
CA PHE A 653 9.83 46.82 -30.33
C PHE A 653 8.77 47.68 -31.05
N LYS A 654 7.64 47.91 -30.39
CA LYS A 654 6.78 49.07 -30.70
C LYS A 654 7.25 50.28 -29.91
N VAL A 655 7.48 51.38 -30.62
CA VAL A 655 8.05 52.61 -30.07
C VAL A 655 6.99 53.71 -30.00
N GLN A 656 6.95 54.44 -28.89
CA GLN A 656 6.09 55.60 -28.69
C GLN A 656 6.91 56.82 -28.28
N CYS A 657 6.56 57.99 -28.80
CA CYS A 657 7.15 59.27 -28.40
C CYS A 657 6.65 59.64 -27.00
N THR A 658 7.56 59.92 -26.06
CA THR A 658 7.17 60.31 -24.68
C THR A 658 6.53 61.70 -24.62
N GLY A 659 6.85 62.58 -25.57
CA GLY A 659 6.36 63.96 -25.58
C GLY A 659 4.94 64.12 -26.12
N CYS A 660 4.62 63.50 -27.26
CA CYS A 660 3.34 63.68 -27.95
C CYS A 660 2.52 62.39 -28.12
N ARG A 661 3.03 61.26 -27.61
CA ARG A 661 2.38 59.94 -27.66
C ARG A 661 2.15 59.36 -29.06
N GLU A 662 2.74 59.95 -30.11
CA GLU A 662 2.77 59.33 -31.44
C GLU A 662 3.47 57.97 -31.36
N VAL A 663 2.87 56.94 -31.95
CA VAL A 663 3.45 55.59 -32.05
C VAL A 663 4.11 55.45 -33.41
N HIS A 664 5.31 54.88 -33.45
CA HIS A 664 6.00 54.60 -34.70
C HIS A 664 5.14 53.64 -35.56
N PRO A 665 4.92 53.93 -36.86
CA PRO A 665 3.95 53.18 -37.68
C PRO A 665 4.33 51.71 -37.89
N ASN A 666 5.61 51.37 -37.78
CA ASN A 666 6.14 50.02 -37.90
C ASN A 666 6.83 49.58 -36.60
N PRO A 667 6.90 48.29 -36.29
CA PRO A 667 7.86 47.77 -35.33
C PRO A 667 9.28 48.20 -35.73
N VAL A 668 10.10 48.49 -34.73
CA VAL A 668 11.49 48.92 -34.89
C VAL A 668 12.37 47.81 -34.40
N SER A 669 13.32 47.38 -35.23
CA SER A 669 14.27 46.32 -34.93
C SER A 669 15.68 46.89 -35.03
N PHE A 670 16.52 46.61 -34.05
CA PHE A 670 17.93 47.02 -34.04
C PHE A 670 18.75 46.03 -33.21
N THR A 671 20.05 45.97 -33.48
CA THR A 671 20.98 45.04 -32.81
C THR A 671 22.11 45.79 -32.11
N ARG A 672 22.86 45.06 -31.27
CA ARG A 672 24.01 45.59 -30.52
C ARG A 672 25.31 45.60 -31.33
N PHE A 673 25.39 44.80 -32.40
CA PHE A 673 26.65 44.52 -33.13
C PHE A 673 26.76 45.16 -34.51
N ASP A 674 25.70 45.80 -35.01
CA ASP A 674 25.76 46.40 -36.34
C ASP A 674 26.34 47.82 -36.28
N ASP A 675 27.64 47.94 -36.59
CA ASP A 675 28.33 49.21 -36.71
C ASP A 675 27.88 50.03 -37.94
N GLN A 676 27.15 49.44 -38.90
CA GLN A 676 26.61 50.14 -40.07
C GLN A 676 25.25 50.83 -39.83
N GLU A 677 24.57 50.49 -38.73
CA GLU A 677 23.28 51.11 -38.31
C GLU A 677 23.42 52.12 -37.16
N GLN A 678 24.64 52.38 -36.67
CA GLN A 678 24.87 53.44 -35.70
C GLN A 678 24.59 54.81 -36.36
N HIS A 679 23.51 55.45 -35.91
CA HIS A 679 23.07 56.72 -36.47
C HIS A 679 23.58 57.88 -35.63
N GLU A 680 24.26 58.85 -36.28
CA GLU A 680 24.60 60.13 -35.64
C GLU A 680 23.32 60.81 -35.14
N ILE A 681 23.26 61.14 -33.85
CA ILE A 681 22.13 61.85 -33.28
C ILE A 681 22.19 63.31 -33.72
N PRO A 682 21.24 63.83 -34.51
CA PRO A 682 21.27 65.20 -35.01
C PRO A 682 21.30 66.22 -33.85
N GLY A 683 22.39 66.99 -33.75
CA GLY A 683 22.59 67.99 -32.70
C GLY A 683 23.33 67.50 -31.44
N SER A 684 23.87 66.27 -31.44
CA SER A 684 24.67 65.68 -30.36
C SER A 684 25.98 65.10 -30.91
N ARG A 685 26.97 64.82 -30.05
CA ARG A 685 28.24 64.14 -30.42
C ARG A 685 28.19 62.60 -30.25
N GLY A 686 27.00 62.03 -30.09
CA GLY A 686 26.82 60.61 -29.79
C GLY A 686 26.14 59.84 -30.91
N GLU A 687 26.44 58.55 -30.97
CA GLU A 687 25.79 57.54 -31.83
C GLU A 687 24.80 56.70 -31.00
N ALA A 688 23.80 56.13 -31.65
CA ALA A 688 22.83 55.23 -31.03
C ALA A 688 22.43 54.10 -31.97
N ASN A 689 22.04 52.96 -31.40
CA ASN A 689 21.57 51.80 -32.17
C ASN A 689 20.25 52.06 -32.90
N PHE A 690 19.47 53.05 -32.45
CA PHE A 690 18.25 53.50 -33.13
C PHE A 690 18.06 55.00 -32.96
N VAL A 691 17.67 55.69 -34.04
CA VAL A 691 17.32 57.12 -34.03
C VAL A 691 16.02 57.34 -34.80
N TRP A 692 15.07 58.05 -34.19
CA TRP A 692 13.77 58.35 -34.78
C TRP A 692 13.39 59.81 -34.63
N LYS A 693 13.02 60.46 -35.73
CA LYS A 693 12.38 61.78 -35.71
C LYS A 693 10.86 61.63 -35.72
N CYS A 694 10.22 61.99 -34.61
CA CYS A 694 8.77 61.96 -34.46
C CYS A 694 8.10 62.89 -35.50
N LYS A 695 7.12 62.40 -36.26
CA LYS A 695 6.49 63.18 -37.33
C LYS A 695 5.54 64.23 -36.77
N LEU A 696 4.96 63.99 -35.60
CA LEU A 696 4.01 64.87 -34.95
C LEU A 696 4.71 66.05 -34.25
N CYS A 697 5.68 65.79 -33.36
CA CYS A 697 6.37 66.85 -32.60
C CYS A 697 7.73 67.26 -33.16
N GLN A 698 8.20 66.60 -34.23
CA GLN A 698 9.47 66.89 -34.93
C GLN A 698 10.74 66.75 -34.08
N LYS A 699 10.63 66.27 -32.82
CA LYS A 699 11.78 65.96 -31.96
C LYS A 699 12.44 64.66 -32.39
N THR A 700 13.76 64.59 -32.24
CA THR A 700 14.55 63.39 -32.47
C THR A 700 14.71 62.61 -31.17
N HIS A 701 14.59 61.30 -31.26
CA HIS A 701 14.63 60.33 -30.19
C HIS A 701 15.68 59.28 -30.50
N SER A 702 16.26 58.65 -29.48
CA SER A 702 17.27 57.62 -29.68
C SER A 702 17.14 56.48 -28.67
N ALA A 703 17.61 55.29 -29.04
CA ALA A 703 17.75 54.14 -28.15
C ALA A 703 19.07 53.41 -28.39
N SER A 704 19.73 52.97 -27.31
CA SER A 704 20.98 52.22 -27.39
C SER A 704 21.00 51.02 -26.43
N ILE A 705 21.42 49.86 -26.91
CA ILE A 705 21.60 48.66 -26.09
C ILE A 705 22.90 48.81 -25.30
N ILE A 706 22.82 48.79 -23.98
CA ILE A 706 23.99 49.07 -23.11
C ILE A 706 24.71 47.79 -22.70
N ALA A 707 23.98 46.67 -22.61
CA ALA A 707 24.52 45.38 -22.22
C ALA A 707 23.85 44.26 -23.02
N GLY A 708 24.63 43.20 -23.28
CA GLY A 708 24.11 41.97 -23.88
C GLY A 708 23.07 41.27 -23.00
N PRO A 709 22.41 40.25 -23.55
CA PRO A 709 21.28 39.62 -22.90
C PRO A 709 21.70 38.83 -21.65
N LYS A 710 20.89 38.91 -20.61
CA LYS A 710 21.02 38.08 -19.40
C LYS A 710 20.12 36.86 -19.53
N ALA A 711 20.65 35.71 -19.13
CA ALA A 711 19.93 34.44 -19.20
C ALA A 711 18.85 34.37 -18.11
N TYR A 712 17.69 33.80 -18.45
CA TYR A 712 16.63 33.49 -17.50
C TYR A 712 16.89 32.14 -16.82
N GLU A 713 16.92 32.13 -15.49
CA GLU A 713 17.16 30.93 -14.69
C GLU A 713 15.86 30.37 -14.13
N ALA A 714 15.62 29.07 -14.32
CA ALA A 714 14.48 28.38 -13.73
C ALA A 714 14.59 28.40 -12.20
N ASN A 715 13.61 29.00 -11.53
CA ASN A 715 13.51 29.01 -10.07
C ASN A 715 12.07 28.78 -9.60
N ASP A 716 11.91 28.27 -8.37
CA ASP A 716 10.61 27.92 -7.77
C ASP A 716 9.64 29.11 -7.60
N LYS A 717 10.13 30.35 -7.75
CA LYS A 717 9.36 31.57 -7.45
C LYS A 717 8.81 32.28 -8.69
N ARG A 718 9.11 31.82 -9.92
CA ARG A 718 8.70 32.45 -11.20
C ARG A 718 8.88 33.97 -11.19
N THR A 719 10.02 34.44 -10.67
CA THR A 719 10.31 35.88 -10.58
C THR A 719 10.78 36.40 -11.93
N GLY A 720 10.22 37.51 -12.41
CA GLY A 720 10.67 38.15 -13.65
C GLY A 720 12.17 38.48 -13.61
N GLN A 721 12.87 38.23 -14.72
CA GLN A 721 14.31 38.45 -14.86
C GLN A 721 14.57 39.52 -15.92
N LYS A 722 15.56 40.38 -15.67
CA LYS A 722 16.00 41.36 -16.67
C LYS A 722 16.65 40.62 -17.83
N VAL A 723 16.15 40.81 -19.04
CA VAL A 723 16.68 40.17 -20.26
C VAL A 723 17.62 41.09 -21.02
N ILE A 724 17.31 42.37 -21.19
CA ILE A 724 18.14 43.36 -21.90
C ILE A 724 18.05 44.73 -21.22
N ASP A 725 19.13 45.52 -21.28
CA ASP A 725 19.20 46.90 -20.77
C ASP A 725 19.36 47.88 -21.96
N ILE A 726 18.43 48.85 -22.09
CA ILE A 726 18.39 49.82 -23.21
C ILE A 726 18.30 51.26 -22.67
N ASP A 727 19.24 52.13 -23.06
CA ASP A 727 19.18 53.58 -22.81
C ASP A 727 18.22 54.22 -23.82
N CYS A 728 17.22 54.97 -23.36
CA CYS A 728 16.20 55.58 -24.20
C CYS A 728 16.13 57.09 -23.98
N ARG A 729 16.10 57.87 -25.06
CA ARG A 729 15.94 59.33 -25.00
C ARG A 729 14.77 59.81 -25.84
N GLY A 730 13.73 60.33 -25.16
CA GLY A 730 12.55 60.93 -25.80
C GLY A 730 11.55 59.94 -26.43
N LEU A 731 11.81 58.64 -26.32
CA LEU A 731 10.92 57.56 -26.73
C LEU A 731 10.76 56.55 -25.57
N GLU A 732 9.72 55.73 -25.67
CA GLU A 732 9.48 54.59 -24.80
C GLU A 732 9.08 53.36 -25.64
N PHE A 733 9.43 52.16 -25.17
CA PHE A 733 8.97 50.91 -25.76
C PHE A 733 7.68 50.46 -25.09
N THR A 734 6.70 50.09 -25.90
CA THR A 734 5.35 49.73 -25.45
C THR A 734 5.06 48.24 -25.60
N GLU A 735 5.80 47.54 -26.48
CA GLU A 735 5.66 46.12 -26.73
C GLU A 735 7.02 45.60 -27.20
N PHE A 736 7.46 44.46 -26.67
CA PHE A 736 8.63 43.73 -27.16
C PHE A 736 8.16 42.49 -27.91
N LYS A 737 8.74 42.25 -29.07
CA LYS A 737 8.56 41.03 -29.85
C LYS A 737 9.84 40.21 -29.79
N ALA A 738 9.74 39.03 -29.19
CA ALA A 738 10.85 38.09 -29.03
C ALA A 738 11.11 37.27 -30.30
N ASP A 739 10.99 37.90 -31.47
CA ASP A 739 11.14 37.27 -32.78
C ASP A 739 12.63 36.94 -33.04
N GLY A 740 12.95 35.66 -33.28
CA GLY A 740 14.32 35.18 -33.51
C GLY A 740 14.69 33.96 -32.67
N GLU A 741 15.89 33.41 -32.85
CA GLU A 741 16.33 32.18 -32.16
C GLU A 741 16.71 32.42 -30.69
N TRP A 742 16.18 31.59 -29.81
CA TRP A 742 16.55 31.52 -28.39
C TRP A 742 17.26 30.21 -28.07
N LEU A 743 18.09 30.25 -27.04
CA LEU A 743 18.86 29.11 -26.53
C LEU A 743 18.45 28.82 -25.09
N ALA A 744 18.41 27.55 -24.70
CA ALA A 744 18.25 27.12 -23.31
C ALA A 744 18.94 25.77 -23.06
N LYS A 745 18.99 25.31 -21.81
CA LYS A 745 19.45 23.96 -21.46
C LYS A 745 18.48 23.25 -20.53
N GLY A 746 18.38 21.93 -20.62
CA GLY A 746 17.64 21.12 -19.64
C GLY A 746 18.24 21.26 -18.24
N VAL A 747 17.42 21.53 -17.21
CA VAL A 747 17.88 21.82 -15.84
C VAL A 747 18.70 20.68 -15.23
N GLU A 748 18.34 19.42 -15.49
CA GLU A 748 19.05 18.25 -14.95
C GLU A 748 20.11 17.68 -15.91
N SER A 749 19.82 17.68 -17.21
CA SER A 749 20.60 16.99 -18.25
C SER A 749 21.72 17.85 -18.87
N ASN A 750 21.61 19.18 -18.76
CA ASN A 750 22.36 20.15 -19.58
C ASN A 750 22.24 19.91 -21.11
N THR A 751 21.17 19.25 -21.58
CA THR A 751 20.89 19.10 -23.02
C THR A 751 20.68 20.50 -23.63
N PRO A 752 21.44 20.90 -24.66
CA PRO A 752 21.30 22.22 -25.28
C PRO A 752 20.13 22.23 -26.27
N PHE A 753 19.32 23.29 -26.22
CA PHE A 753 18.26 23.59 -27.17
C PHE A 753 18.62 24.91 -27.88
N THR A 754 18.72 24.90 -29.21
CA THR A 754 19.33 26.00 -29.97
C THR A 754 18.41 26.78 -30.90
N ASP A 755 17.20 26.29 -31.14
CA ASP A 755 16.25 26.86 -32.11
C ASP A 755 14.88 27.13 -31.47
N ILE A 756 14.89 27.76 -30.29
CA ILE A 756 13.66 28.03 -29.54
C ILE A 756 12.95 29.26 -30.14
N ASP A 757 11.72 29.07 -30.62
CA ASP A 757 10.82 30.13 -31.08
C ASP A 757 9.83 30.49 -29.97
N LEU A 758 9.86 31.74 -29.50
CA LEU A 758 9.00 32.25 -28.43
C LEU A 758 7.80 33.06 -28.95
N SER A 759 7.55 33.05 -30.27
CA SER A 759 6.35 33.67 -30.86
C SER A 759 5.07 32.89 -30.52
N GLU A 760 5.20 31.60 -30.20
CA GLU A 760 4.15 30.70 -29.71
C GLU A 760 4.65 29.88 -28.50
N GLU A 761 3.81 28.98 -27.98
CA GLU A 761 4.26 28.02 -26.96
C GLU A 761 5.25 27.03 -27.56
N TRP A 762 6.42 26.85 -26.93
CA TRP A 762 7.46 25.97 -27.41
C TRP A 762 7.47 24.64 -26.64
N TYR A 763 7.71 23.54 -27.36
CA TYR A 763 7.75 22.17 -26.84
C TYR A 763 8.89 21.40 -27.52
N ASP A 764 9.64 20.59 -26.75
CA ASP A 764 10.65 19.68 -27.28
C ASP A 764 10.87 18.50 -26.33
N TYR A 765 11.68 17.51 -26.70
CA TYR A 765 11.93 16.31 -25.92
C TYR A 765 13.40 16.18 -25.51
N ASP A 766 13.66 16.11 -24.20
CA ASP A 766 15.01 15.89 -23.69
C ASP A 766 15.34 14.40 -23.65
N GLU A 767 16.04 13.91 -24.68
CA GLU A 767 16.41 12.49 -24.78
C GLU A 767 17.27 11.99 -23.60
N LYS A 768 18.05 12.85 -22.94
CA LYS A 768 18.89 12.46 -21.81
C LYS A 768 18.12 12.40 -20.49
N ALA A 769 17.14 13.28 -20.33
CA ALA A 769 16.24 13.27 -19.16
C ALA A 769 15.06 12.29 -19.33
N GLY A 770 14.72 11.94 -20.58
CA GLY A 770 13.60 11.06 -20.90
C GLY A 770 12.22 11.69 -20.72
N ASP A 771 12.12 13.02 -20.80
CA ASP A 771 10.90 13.81 -20.56
C ASP A 771 10.74 14.95 -21.59
N GLU A 772 9.50 15.45 -21.77
CA GLU A 772 9.17 16.62 -22.61
C GLU A 772 9.48 17.93 -21.86
N VAL A 773 10.13 18.90 -22.52
CA VAL A 773 10.34 20.25 -21.99
C VAL A 773 9.44 21.25 -22.72
N SER A 774 9.01 22.31 -22.04
CA SER A 774 8.18 23.36 -22.69
C SER A 774 8.36 24.74 -22.08
N ILE A 775 8.11 25.78 -22.89
CA ILE A 775 8.06 27.18 -22.48
C ILE A 775 6.68 27.72 -22.88
N LYS A 776 5.89 28.17 -21.89
CA LYS A 776 4.51 28.63 -22.08
C LYS A 776 4.23 29.90 -21.28
N GLU A 777 3.12 30.56 -21.58
CA GLU A 777 2.60 31.72 -20.83
C GLU A 777 3.63 32.86 -20.64
N ILE A 778 4.40 33.18 -21.69
CA ILE A 778 5.45 34.19 -21.66
C ILE A 778 4.83 35.59 -21.56
N SER A 779 5.38 36.42 -20.67
CA SER A 779 5.02 37.84 -20.58
C SER A 779 6.26 38.72 -20.45
N TRP A 780 6.25 39.87 -21.13
CA TRP A 780 7.36 40.81 -21.17
C TRP A 780 6.95 42.11 -20.50
N THR A 781 7.68 42.53 -19.46
CA THR A 781 7.35 43.73 -18.68
C THR A 781 8.62 44.55 -18.40
N ARG A 782 8.50 45.87 -18.39
CA ARG A 782 9.58 46.79 -17.99
C ARG A 782 9.68 46.85 -16.46
N VAL A 783 10.89 46.68 -15.91
CA VAL A 783 11.14 46.65 -14.46
C VAL A 783 12.45 47.37 -14.10
N GLY A 784 12.56 47.85 -12.86
CA GLY A 784 13.77 48.48 -12.31
C GLY A 784 13.80 50.01 -12.38
N GLU A 785 12.75 50.64 -12.90
CA GLU A 785 12.60 52.09 -12.88
C GLU A 785 12.07 52.59 -11.56
N GLU A 786 12.62 53.72 -11.10
CA GLU A 786 12.07 54.43 -9.97
C GLU A 786 10.78 55.12 -10.42
N VAL A 787 9.66 54.72 -9.83
CA VAL A 787 8.34 55.25 -10.17
C VAL A 787 7.72 55.90 -8.95
N VAL A 788 6.92 56.93 -9.20
CA VAL A 788 6.04 57.56 -8.21
C VAL A 788 4.62 57.14 -8.53
N ILE A 789 3.93 56.58 -7.54
CA ILE A 789 2.54 56.12 -7.63
C ILE A 789 1.71 56.92 -6.64
N ARG A 790 0.72 57.66 -7.14
CA ARG A 790 -0.26 58.34 -6.28
C ARG A 790 -1.47 57.46 -6.06
N LEU A 791 -1.89 57.31 -4.81
CA LEU A 791 -3.10 56.56 -4.45
C LEU A 791 -4.37 57.40 -4.68
N LYS A 792 -5.52 56.74 -4.85
CA LYS A 792 -6.83 57.39 -5.01
C LYS A 792 -7.36 58.06 -3.74
N TRP A 793 -6.82 57.71 -2.57
CA TRP A 793 -7.31 58.12 -1.26
C TRP A 793 -6.15 58.62 -0.39
N GLY A 794 -6.31 59.80 0.20
CA GLY A 794 -5.20 60.53 0.84
C GLY A 794 -4.26 61.12 -0.21
N GLN A 795 -3.60 62.25 0.06
CA GLN A 795 -2.49 62.69 -0.79
C GLN A 795 -1.26 61.82 -0.50
N THR A 796 -1.41 60.52 -0.72
CA THR A 796 -0.38 59.53 -0.44
C THR A 796 0.29 59.13 -1.74
N GLU A 797 1.60 59.33 -1.82
CA GLU A 797 2.45 58.87 -2.90
C GLU A 797 3.45 57.83 -2.41
N TYR A 798 3.68 56.82 -3.22
CA TYR A 798 4.77 55.87 -3.05
C TYR A 798 5.82 56.11 -4.12
N LYS A 799 7.07 56.32 -3.70
CA LYS A 799 8.22 56.34 -4.59
C LYS A 799 9.04 55.09 -4.35
N GLY A 800 9.25 54.28 -5.38
CA GLY A 800 10.04 53.05 -5.24
C GLY A 800 10.46 52.48 -6.57
N LYS A 801 11.37 51.51 -6.54
CA LYS A 801 11.79 50.80 -7.75
C LYS A 801 10.72 49.79 -8.15
N LEU A 802 10.25 49.90 -9.38
CA LEU A 802 9.28 48.98 -9.97
C LEU A 802 9.86 47.57 -10.04
N GLU A 803 9.34 46.65 -9.23
CA GLU A 803 9.80 45.27 -9.15
C GLU A 803 9.01 44.36 -10.08
N SER A 804 7.68 44.51 -10.15
CA SER A 804 6.83 43.80 -11.09
C SER A 804 5.48 44.50 -11.32
N ILE A 805 4.83 44.21 -12.45
CA ILE A 805 3.44 44.53 -12.73
C ILE A 805 2.77 43.25 -13.23
N ASP A 806 1.62 42.87 -12.66
CA ASP A 806 0.85 41.74 -13.16
C ASP A 806 -0.16 42.13 -14.25
N SER A 807 -0.82 41.14 -14.86
CA SER A 807 -1.82 41.34 -15.91
C SER A 807 -3.06 42.14 -15.46
N TYR A 808 -3.25 42.32 -14.15
CA TYR A 808 -4.32 43.13 -13.58
C TYR A 808 -3.87 44.55 -13.22
N MET A 809 -2.64 44.95 -13.58
CA MET A 809 -2.01 46.23 -13.25
C MET A 809 -1.75 46.42 -11.74
N ASN A 810 -1.59 45.34 -10.97
CA ASN A 810 -1.08 45.45 -9.60
C ASN A 810 0.43 45.67 -9.66
N VAL A 811 0.92 46.65 -8.90
CA VAL A 811 2.30 47.11 -8.97
C VAL A 811 3.04 46.75 -7.69
N LEU A 812 4.18 46.06 -7.82
CA LEU A 812 5.09 45.78 -6.72
C LEU A 812 6.28 46.76 -6.77
N LEU A 813 6.51 47.47 -5.67
CA LEU A 813 7.65 48.38 -5.50
C LEU A 813 8.63 47.85 -4.46
N ARG A 814 9.92 48.08 -4.70
CA ARG A 814 11.04 47.83 -3.78
C ARG A 814 11.66 49.14 -3.32
N ASP A 815 12.24 49.12 -2.12
CA ASP A 815 12.88 50.28 -1.48
C ASP A 815 11.92 51.49 -1.44
N THR A 816 10.64 51.19 -1.19
CA THR A 816 9.54 52.14 -1.32
C THR A 816 9.57 53.15 -0.18
N GLU A 817 9.54 54.42 -0.52
CA GLU A 817 9.33 55.54 0.39
C GLU A 817 7.87 56.02 0.29
N GLU A 818 7.28 56.33 1.43
CA GLU A 818 5.94 56.92 1.52
C GLU A 818 6.03 58.42 1.69
N PHE A 819 5.16 59.12 0.96
CA PHE A 819 4.95 60.55 1.06
C PHE A 819 3.47 60.78 1.35
N ILE A 820 3.18 61.60 2.37
CA ILE A 820 1.82 62.06 2.68
C ILE A 820 1.83 63.59 2.65
N ASP A 821 0.95 64.18 1.83
CA ASP A 821 0.90 65.62 1.58
C ASP A 821 2.28 66.19 1.15
N GLY A 822 3.00 65.44 0.30
CA GLY A 822 4.33 65.79 -0.19
C GLY A 822 5.47 65.68 0.83
N LYS A 823 5.22 65.16 2.04
CA LYS A 823 6.25 64.95 3.07
C LYS A 823 6.58 63.47 3.19
N ASN A 824 7.88 63.13 3.12
CA ASN A 824 8.36 61.77 3.36
C ASN A 824 8.00 61.33 4.80
N THR A 825 7.22 60.27 4.94
CA THR A 825 6.78 59.69 6.22
C THR A 825 7.58 58.46 6.63
N GLY A 826 8.41 57.92 5.74
CA GLY A 826 9.34 56.83 6.02
C GLY A 826 9.48 55.82 4.88
N THR A 827 10.39 54.87 5.08
CA THR A 827 10.65 53.77 4.15
C THR A 827 9.82 52.54 4.52
N LEU A 828 9.08 52.01 3.57
CA LEU A 828 8.22 50.82 3.70
C LEU A 828 8.85 49.55 3.14
N GLY A 829 9.92 49.65 2.35
CA GLY A 829 10.60 48.50 1.75
C GLY A 829 9.80 47.93 0.57
N LEU A 830 9.23 46.73 0.72
CA LEU A 830 8.47 46.07 -0.34
C LEU A 830 6.98 46.42 -0.23
N VAL A 831 6.38 47.03 -1.26
CA VAL A 831 4.98 47.47 -1.25
C VAL A 831 4.24 46.98 -2.48
N LEU A 832 3.17 46.20 -2.26
CA LEU A 832 2.24 45.79 -3.31
C LEU A 832 1.02 46.71 -3.36
N ILE A 833 0.80 47.36 -4.50
CA ILE A 833 -0.30 48.30 -4.73
C ILE A 833 -1.26 47.70 -5.74
N ARG A 834 -2.51 47.47 -5.34
CA ARG A 834 -3.53 46.98 -6.26
C ARG A 834 -3.96 48.05 -7.26
N CYS A 835 -4.22 47.66 -8.50
CA CYS A 835 -4.54 48.57 -9.61
C CYS A 835 -5.70 49.54 -9.28
N ASN A 836 -6.71 49.05 -8.56
CA ASN A 836 -7.89 49.82 -8.20
C ASN A 836 -7.60 50.95 -7.21
N ASN A 837 -6.44 50.95 -6.54
CA ASN A 837 -5.99 52.00 -5.62
C ASN A 837 -5.09 53.06 -6.28
N ILE A 838 -4.63 52.83 -7.51
CA ILE A 838 -3.71 53.75 -8.21
C ILE A 838 -4.52 54.86 -8.88
N LEU A 839 -4.20 56.12 -8.56
CA LEU A 839 -4.73 57.30 -9.24
C LEU A 839 -3.94 57.59 -10.51
N TRP A 840 -2.62 57.67 -10.40
CA TRP A 840 -1.70 57.78 -11.52
C TRP A 840 -0.32 57.23 -11.13
N MET A 841 0.48 56.90 -12.14
CA MET A 841 1.85 56.43 -12.00
C MET A 841 2.74 57.15 -13.03
N GLY A 842 3.94 57.55 -12.61
CA GLY A 842 4.91 58.21 -13.48
C GLY A 842 6.34 57.85 -13.09
N SER A 843 7.28 58.04 -14.02
CA SER A 843 8.71 57.91 -13.72
C SER A 843 9.14 59.00 -12.73
N ALA A 844 9.93 58.63 -11.72
CA ALA A 844 10.36 59.54 -10.65
C ALA A 844 11.18 60.73 -11.16
N ASP A 845 11.86 60.60 -12.31
CA ASP A 845 12.64 61.67 -12.93
C ASP A 845 11.77 62.79 -13.52
N ASN A 846 10.47 62.52 -13.72
CA ASN A 846 9.51 63.45 -14.33
C ASN A 846 8.47 64.01 -13.34
N VAL A 847 8.63 63.73 -12.05
CA VAL A 847 7.67 64.12 -10.99
C VAL A 847 8.41 64.88 -9.90
N GLU A 848 8.20 66.20 -9.83
CA GLU A 848 8.66 66.99 -8.68
C GLU A 848 7.72 66.77 -7.48
N MET A 849 8.27 66.22 -6.40
CA MET A 849 7.56 65.90 -5.14
C MET A 849 7.05 67.14 -4.37
N THR A 850 7.33 68.35 -4.86
CA THR A 850 7.11 69.61 -4.13
C THR A 850 5.95 70.47 -4.64
N ASP A 851 5.30 70.13 -5.76
CA ASP A 851 4.25 71.00 -6.31
C ASP A 851 3.13 70.24 -7.02
N LEU A 852 2.13 69.74 -6.27
CA LEU A 852 0.90 69.16 -6.85
C LEU A 852 -0.36 69.55 -6.06
N GLY A 853 -0.50 70.86 -5.81
CA GLY A 853 -1.82 71.47 -5.70
C GLY A 853 -2.51 71.45 -7.07
N LEU A 854 -3.51 70.58 -7.23
CA LEU A 854 -4.56 70.57 -8.26
C LEU A 854 -4.23 71.28 -9.60
N ARG A 855 -3.86 70.49 -10.62
CA ARG A 855 -4.38 70.65 -12.00
C ARG A 855 -4.65 69.30 -12.63
#